data_AF-A0A7T0WCW6-F1
#
_entry.id   AF-A0A7T0WCW6-F1
#
_cell.length_a   1.000
_cell.length_b   1.000
_cell.length_c   1.000
_cell.angle_alpha   90.00
_cell.angle_beta   90.00
_cell.angle_gamma   90.00
#
_symmetry.space_group_name_H-M   'P 1'
#
loop_
_entity.id
_entity.type
_entity.pdbx_description
1 polymer ?
#
loop_
_entity_poly.entity_id
_entity_poly.type
_entity_poly.pdbx_seq_one_letter_code
_entity_poly.pdbx_strand_id
1 'polypeptide(L)'
;MGDALHAWWAQQLVLCDWHFTPHPLSVDAGAAEQRLLGQGIAHRGELAEQWWVALHAPAGDADQLLAALEWAALAGAAGWISPEQASDWACCVMQRIHREYRDLRSWLGDVRRSLGVRGWASGADDRFIDACQVLADSEAEGAGITWEMFETALREHGEVALWPTSPGAQPWRLCALFRPLLNYPASKADWPDAVNWLGTAWDIDSRDELLTGLLWLGAQGERQRWDVEARDLLAMDAAQRQEWQRNAQPDSHHASVLCRFVNQGEPLEWAAWDWLRLVELAWAGACSGWLSQAEADAFAAHAAELMQRRYHDWRAVIVAYRRGQSLFDGIDRRDMTPSERETLLLSGSFSPWQVAVDDLLDAETQAASREMLGQWRNTPHRWLLAMAGVREPDAMLRLANPGAPLSEAQRVEAGEYLDGSLGLHADEGAAAMARYWLPAQAHHLNQLAADAAHGVMPPSATLFGQPDFPVNAQRQALKGVSRHAATIHMAEKFAFYLHMALNSELLETEALLDYARSLRSCLCRFYPNAKRMLEAWLAWEHCLPESEHASLCNEIAWHLEDPGSLFHWLDWRADAWREPSERPTLSQFTAMSLVGPLNSAVWSEPQQESPRECAEIREWVESHYHLASADDMQTFLASMLEAGDRQEYQINYEPYTLNTQRLEAEIAILESGDCAEEDRHHLLRLRRVRDNEDGCNEIDMAAWDIAQIVDLAIAGRQLGWLSSTSFADVLGRAYQLAADHYSGWQDYAAGMYAGFSFFMGETPERESFLASFRQALVAWLCAAPILAGPWASLDFPGNKPRHFAPLHIDTLPGDQRTLH
;
A
#
# COMPACT_ATOMS: atom_id res chain seq x y z
N MET A 1 43.45 -29.02 4.33
CA MET A 1 43.69 -30.37 4.90
C MET A 1 45.12 -30.81 4.64
N GLY A 2 45.78 -31.49 5.59
CA GLY A 2 47.18 -31.97 5.44
C GLY A 2 47.29 -33.41 4.91
N ASP A 3 48.48 -33.78 4.43
CA ASP A 3 48.75 -35.06 3.74
C ASP A 3 48.24 -36.31 4.47
N ALA A 4 48.34 -36.33 5.81
CA ALA A 4 47.88 -37.46 6.62
C ALA A 4 46.35 -37.66 6.57
N LEU A 5 45.57 -36.58 6.56
CA LEU A 5 44.11 -36.65 6.47
C LEU A 5 43.66 -37.02 5.05
N HIS A 6 44.34 -36.51 4.00
CA HIS A 6 44.09 -36.96 2.62
C HIS A 6 44.40 -38.44 2.43
N ALA A 7 45.49 -38.94 3.01
CA ALA A 7 45.86 -40.34 2.94
C ALA A 7 44.86 -41.24 3.70
N TRP A 8 44.43 -40.83 4.91
CA TRP A 8 43.38 -41.56 5.64
C TRP A 8 42.06 -41.59 4.88
N TRP A 9 41.65 -40.46 4.30
CA TRP A 9 40.46 -40.39 3.45
C TRP A 9 40.54 -41.38 2.29
N ALA A 10 41.65 -41.37 1.56
CA ALA A 10 41.86 -42.28 0.44
C ALA A 10 41.88 -43.75 0.86
N GLN A 11 42.38 -44.08 2.06
CA GLN A 11 42.26 -45.42 2.64
C GLN A 11 40.80 -45.83 2.83
N GLN A 12 39.93 -44.92 3.30
CA GLN A 12 38.51 -45.23 3.50
C GLN A 12 37.78 -45.43 2.16
N LEU A 13 38.13 -44.69 1.11
CA LEU A 13 37.50 -44.82 -0.21
C LEU A 13 37.64 -46.22 -0.84
N VAL A 14 38.64 -47.02 -0.42
CA VAL A 14 38.78 -48.43 -0.85
C VAL A 14 37.54 -49.25 -0.47
N LEU A 15 36.85 -48.89 0.61
CA LEU A 15 35.59 -49.52 1.03
C LEU A 15 34.45 -49.26 0.02
N CYS A 16 34.57 -48.24 -0.82
CA CYS A 16 33.65 -47.92 -1.90
C CYS A 16 34.09 -48.53 -3.25
N ASP A 17 34.95 -49.55 -3.29
CA ASP A 17 35.50 -50.14 -4.54
C ASP A 17 36.38 -49.15 -5.34
N TRP A 18 37.07 -48.23 -4.65
CA TRP A 18 38.10 -47.39 -5.26
C TRP A 18 39.46 -48.08 -5.24
N HIS A 19 40.24 -47.85 -6.30
CA HIS A 19 41.65 -48.22 -6.29
C HIS A 19 42.42 -47.30 -5.35
N PHE A 20 43.28 -47.86 -4.50
CA PHE A 20 44.07 -47.06 -3.58
C PHE A 20 45.00 -46.10 -4.35
N THR A 21 44.80 -44.80 -4.13
CA THR A 21 45.59 -43.71 -4.69
C THR A 21 45.93 -42.74 -3.57
N PRO A 22 47.11 -42.07 -3.57
CA PRO A 22 47.49 -41.19 -2.47
C PRO A 22 46.61 -39.95 -2.31
N HIS A 23 45.87 -39.59 -3.36
CA HIS A 23 45.06 -38.37 -3.39
C HIS A 23 43.59 -38.71 -3.69
N PRO A 24 42.65 -38.38 -2.78
CA PRO A 24 41.25 -38.82 -2.86
C PRO A 24 40.48 -38.25 -4.05
N LEU A 25 40.96 -37.14 -4.64
CA LEU A 25 40.34 -36.48 -5.80
C LEU A 25 40.89 -36.97 -7.16
N SER A 26 41.65 -38.07 -7.23
CA SER A 26 42.39 -38.46 -8.44
C SER A 26 41.57 -39.14 -9.54
N VAL A 27 40.26 -39.31 -9.35
CA VAL A 27 39.37 -39.91 -10.36
C VAL A 27 39.10 -38.91 -11.48
N ASP A 28 38.92 -39.43 -12.71
CA ASP A 28 38.56 -38.61 -13.87
C ASP A 28 37.22 -37.88 -13.64
N ALA A 29 37.14 -36.60 -14.03
CA ALA A 29 35.99 -35.76 -13.77
C ALA A 29 34.68 -36.31 -14.36
N GLY A 30 34.72 -36.86 -15.59
CA GLY A 30 33.54 -37.45 -16.22
C GLY A 30 33.12 -38.76 -15.56
N ALA A 31 34.08 -39.57 -15.13
CA ALA A 31 33.79 -40.78 -14.35
C ALA A 31 33.21 -40.45 -12.97
N ALA A 32 33.70 -39.41 -12.30
CA ALA A 32 33.19 -38.96 -11.03
C ALA A 32 31.74 -38.45 -11.12
N GLU A 33 31.43 -37.67 -12.16
CA GLU A 33 30.07 -37.19 -12.44
C GLU A 33 29.09 -38.33 -12.72
N GLN A 34 29.46 -39.29 -13.57
CA GLN A 34 28.62 -40.46 -13.85
C GLN A 34 28.36 -41.30 -12.58
N ARG A 35 29.35 -41.35 -11.67
CA ARG A 35 29.21 -42.06 -10.40
C ARG A 35 28.28 -41.34 -9.43
N LEU A 36 28.32 -40.01 -9.35
CA LEU A 36 27.33 -39.22 -8.58
C LEU A 36 25.91 -39.43 -9.12
N LEU A 37 25.74 -39.35 -10.44
CA LEU A 37 24.45 -39.60 -11.09
C LEU A 37 23.93 -41.03 -10.82
N GLY A 38 24.82 -42.03 -10.87
CA GLY A 38 24.48 -43.41 -10.54
C GLY A 38 24.05 -43.62 -9.07
N GLN A 39 24.47 -42.72 -8.17
CA GLN A 39 24.05 -42.69 -6.77
C GLN A 39 22.80 -41.81 -6.55
N GLY A 40 22.18 -41.32 -7.62
CA GLY A 40 20.99 -40.49 -7.58
C GLY A 40 21.28 -39.04 -7.18
N ILE A 41 22.51 -38.55 -7.33
CA ILE A 41 22.86 -37.15 -7.05
C ILE A 41 23.06 -36.45 -8.40
N ALA A 42 22.07 -35.67 -8.81
CA ALA A 42 22.04 -35.05 -10.14
C ALA A 42 22.67 -33.64 -10.21
N HIS A 43 22.70 -32.92 -9.10
CA HIS A 43 23.24 -31.55 -9.05
C HIS A 43 23.70 -31.16 -7.64
N ARG A 44 24.33 -29.99 -7.50
CA ARG A 44 24.94 -29.56 -6.22
C ARG A 44 23.89 -29.34 -5.12
N GLY A 45 22.70 -28.85 -5.45
CA GLY A 45 21.61 -28.72 -4.46
C GLY A 45 21.18 -30.07 -3.86
N GLU A 46 21.14 -31.14 -4.66
CA GLU A 46 20.84 -32.49 -4.16
C GLU A 46 22.00 -33.05 -3.34
N LEU A 47 23.23 -32.83 -3.78
CA LEU A 47 24.44 -33.16 -3.01
C LEU A 47 24.43 -32.49 -1.62
N ALA A 48 23.98 -31.24 -1.56
CA ALA A 48 23.85 -30.48 -0.31
C ALA A 48 22.91 -31.17 0.67
N GLU A 49 21.76 -31.61 0.17
CA GLU A 49 20.75 -32.32 0.95
C GLU A 49 21.31 -33.64 1.46
N GLN A 50 21.95 -34.42 0.59
CA GLN A 50 22.51 -35.72 0.94
C GLN A 50 23.59 -35.61 2.02
N TRP A 51 24.53 -34.66 1.90
CA TRP A 51 25.51 -34.42 2.95
C TRP A 51 24.88 -33.96 4.25
N TRP A 52 23.88 -33.10 4.17
CA TRP A 52 23.22 -32.60 5.35
C TRP A 52 22.50 -33.71 6.12
N VAL A 53 21.79 -34.60 5.42
CA VAL A 53 21.19 -35.81 6.01
C VAL A 53 22.28 -36.72 6.60
N ALA A 54 23.34 -37.02 5.83
CA ALA A 54 24.39 -37.94 6.28
C ALA A 54 25.13 -37.46 7.54
N LEU A 55 25.41 -36.16 7.67
CA LEU A 55 26.08 -35.61 8.86
C LEU A 55 25.21 -35.68 10.12
N HIS A 56 23.89 -35.73 9.96
CA HIS A 56 22.92 -35.84 11.04
C HIS A 56 22.37 -37.27 11.21
N ALA A 57 22.92 -38.24 10.48
CA ALA A 57 22.55 -39.63 10.63
C ALA A 57 22.70 -40.10 12.10
N PRO A 58 21.74 -40.89 12.60
CA PRO A 58 21.79 -41.42 13.96
C PRO A 58 22.96 -42.40 14.10
N ALA A 59 23.34 -42.67 15.35
CA ALA A 59 24.44 -43.57 15.60
C ALA A 59 24.12 -44.99 15.12
N GLY A 60 25.04 -45.62 14.38
CA GLY A 60 24.85 -46.93 13.78
C GLY A 60 24.58 -46.95 12.26
N ASP A 61 24.47 -45.78 11.63
CA ASP A 61 24.29 -45.61 10.17
C ASP A 61 25.62 -45.19 9.50
N ALA A 62 26.68 -45.95 9.78
CA ALA A 62 28.04 -45.65 9.32
C ALA A 62 28.17 -45.63 7.77
N ASP A 63 27.29 -46.32 7.06
CA ASP A 63 27.23 -46.31 5.59
C ASP A 63 26.95 -44.92 5.03
N GLN A 64 26.13 -44.10 5.70
CA GLN A 64 25.86 -42.73 5.27
C GLN A 64 27.10 -41.83 5.40
N LEU A 65 27.86 -41.98 6.49
CA LEU A 65 29.10 -41.25 6.69
C LEU A 65 30.19 -41.69 5.70
N LEU A 66 30.25 -42.99 5.36
CA LEU A 66 31.14 -43.48 4.32
C LEU A 66 30.76 -42.93 2.94
N ALA A 67 29.46 -42.93 2.61
CA ALA A 67 28.96 -42.34 1.38
C ALA A 67 29.28 -40.84 1.30
N ALA A 68 29.14 -40.10 2.41
CA ALA A 68 29.50 -38.68 2.47
C ALA A 68 30.99 -38.42 2.17
N LEU A 69 31.90 -39.27 2.65
CA LEU A 69 33.32 -39.22 2.28
C LEU A 69 33.53 -39.48 0.79
N GLU A 70 32.80 -40.43 0.19
CA GLU A 70 32.87 -40.70 -1.24
C GLU A 70 32.34 -39.51 -2.06
N TRP A 71 31.19 -38.96 -1.66
CA TRP A 71 30.58 -37.81 -2.33
C TRP A 71 31.50 -36.59 -2.33
N ALA A 72 32.24 -36.33 -1.24
CA ALA A 72 33.23 -35.25 -1.20
C ALA A 72 34.34 -35.45 -2.24
N ALA A 73 34.76 -36.70 -2.47
CA ALA A 73 35.82 -37.02 -3.41
C ALA A 73 35.31 -36.89 -4.84
N LEU A 74 34.11 -37.42 -5.10
CA LEU A 74 33.48 -37.33 -6.40
C LEU A 74 33.15 -35.89 -6.78
N ALA A 75 32.58 -35.10 -5.86
CA ALA A 75 32.18 -33.73 -6.13
C ALA A 75 33.39 -32.82 -6.41
N GLY A 76 34.49 -33.00 -5.67
CA GLY A 76 35.73 -32.28 -5.95
C GLY A 76 36.40 -32.74 -7.26
N ALA A 77 36.41 -34.05 -7.55
CA ALA A 77 36.98 -34.59 -8.79
C ALA A 77 36.17 -34.18 -10.03
N ALA A 78 34.84 -34.14 -9.93
CA ALA A 78 33.94 -33.66 -10.98
C ALA A 78 33.98 -32.13 -11.17
N GLY A 79 34.68 -31.39 -10.30
CA GLY A 79 34.70 -29.93 -10.32
C GLY A 79 33.36 -29.28 -9.91
N TRP A 80 32.50 -30.03 -9.22
CA TRP A 80 31.26 -29.50 -8.65
C TRP A 80 31.54 -28.59 -7.45
N ILE A 81 32.61 -28.82 -6.71
CA ILE A 81 33.11 -27.91 -5.68
C ILE A 81 34.62 -27.77 -5.81
N SER A 82 35.20 -26.73 -5.19
CA SER A 82 36.64 -26.57 -5.16
C SER A 82 37.32 -27.72 -4.39
N PRO A 83 38.59 -28.05 -4.69
CA PRO A 83 39.36 -29.02 -3.91
C PRO A 83 39.47 -28.67 -2.42
N GLU A 84 39.50 -27.37 -2.08
CA GLU A 84 39.47 -26.91 -0.70
C GLU A 84 38.13 -27.24 -0.03
N GLN A 85 37.01 -26.88 -0.65
CA GLN A 85 35.68 -27.22 -0.14
C GLN A 85 35.50 -28.74 0.02
N ALA A 86 35.94 -29.54 -0.95
CA ALA A 86 35.87 -31.00 -0.87
C ALA A 86 36.66 -31.54 0.34
N SER A 87 37.82 -30.95 0.61
CA SER A 87 38.63 -31.28 1.77
C SER A 87 37.96 -30.87 3.08
N ASP A 88 37.30 -29.70 3.13
CA ASP A 88 36.60 -29.22 4.32
C ASP A 88 35.38 -30.10 4.65
N TRP A 89 34.59 -30.47 3.64
CA TRP A 89 33.47 -31.42 3.79
C TRP A 89 33.97 -32.78 4.30
N ALA A 90 35.00 -33.35 3.67
CA ALA A 90 35.60 -34.60 4.11
C ALA A 90 36.11 -34.51 5.55
N CYS A 91 36.73 -33.39 5.93
CA CYS A 91 37.20 -33.18 7.30
C CYS A 91 36.05 -33.13 8.32
N CYS A 92 34.93 -32.48 8.03
CA CYS A 92 33.78 -32.52 8.93
C CYS A 92 33.18 -33.91 9.09
N VAL A 93 33.11 -34.69 8.01
CA VAL A 93 32.67 -36.09 8.09
C VAL A 93 33.65 -36.90 8.95
N MET A 94 34.96 -36.69 8.79
CA MET A 94 36.00 -37.28 9.66
C MET A 94 35.83 -36.90 11.14
N GLN A 95 35.54 -35.64 11.43
CA GLN A 95 35.25 -35.18 12.79
C GLN A 95 34.01 -35.85 13.38
N ARG A 96 32.97 -36.04 12.56
CA ARG A 96 31.77 -36.77 12.96
C ARG A 96 32.07 -38.24 13.27
N ILE A 97 32.85 -38.91 12.41
CA ILE A 97 33.32 -40.28 12.60
C ILE A 97 34.15 -40.39 13.89
N HIS A 98 35.14 -39.52 14.08
CA HIS A 98 36.00 -39.53 15.27
C HIS A 98 35.21 -39.28 16.57
N ARG A 99 34.16 -38.45 16.54
CA ARG A 99 33.32 -38.20 17.72
C ARG A 99 32.50 -39.42 18.12
N GLU A 100 32.13 -40.28 17.17
CA GLU A 100 31.24 -41.42 17.40
C GLU A 100 31.99 -42.75 17.62
N TYR A 101 33.14 -42.91 16.99
CA TYR A 101 33.94 -44.14 17.02
C TYR A 101 35.25 -43.91 17.76
N ARG A 102 35.64 -44.89 18.59
CA ARG A 102 36.84 -44.78 19.42
C ARG A 102 38.11 -45.26 18.70
N ASP A 103 37.96 -46.13 17.71
CA ASP A 103 39.04 -46.83 17.00
C ASP A 103 38.56 -47.29 15.61
N LEU A 104 39.52 -47.59 14.71
CA LEU A 104 39.22 -48.05 13.34
C LEU A 104 38.36 -49.33 13.33
N ARG A 105 38.57 -50.22 14.30
CA ARG A 105 37.83 -51.49 14.39
C ARG A 105 36.33 -51.26 14.67
N SER A 106 36.01 -50.30 15.53
CA SER A 106 34.63 -49.93 15.84
C SER A 106 33.93 -49.28 14.64
N TRP A 107 34.65 -48.40 13.92
CA TRP A 107 34.19 -47.82 12.65
C TRP A 107 33.91 -48.91 11.60
N LEU A 108 34.90 -49.74 11.26
CA LEU A 108 34.76 -50.80 10.25
C LEU A 108 33.69 -51.83 10.63
N GLY A 109 33.56 -52.13 11.92
CA GLY A 109 32.51 -53.02 12.44
C GLY A 109 31.11 -52.47 12.22
N ASP A 110 30.95 -51.16 12.28
CA ASP A 110 29.69 -50.47 12.04
C ASP A 110 29.38 -50.34 10.54
N VAL A 111 30.35 -49.92 9.74
CA VAL A 111 30.24 -49.87 8.27
C VAL A 111 29.83 -51.24 7.72
N ARG A 112 30.44 -52.34 8.22
CA ARG A 112 30.04 -53.70 7.87
C ARG A 112 28.60 -54.03 8.26
N ARG A 113 28.15 -53.56 9.42
CA ARG A 113 26.80 -53.82 9.92
C ARG A 113 25.76 -53.08 9.08
N SER A 114 25.93 -51.77 8.90
CA SER A 114 25.03 -50.89 8.16
C SER A 114 24.91 -51.30 6.69
N LEU A 115 26.03 -51.54 6.01
CA LEU A 115 26.03 -52.07 4.64
C LEU A 115 25.54 -53.52 4.56
N GLY A 116 25.82 -54.34 5.57
CA GLY A 116 25.34 -55.73 5.65
C GLY A 116 23.82 -55.84 5.77
N VAL A 117 23.18 -54.90 6.48
CA VAL A 117 21.71 -54.79 6.58
C VAL A 117 21.08 -54.40 5.24
N ARG A 118 21.75 -53.57 4.42
CA ARG A 118 21.30 -53.20 3.07
C ARG A 118 21.64 -54.27 2.00
N GLY A 119 22.73 -55.02 2.17
CA GLY A 119 23.34 -55.89 1.15
C GLY A 119 22.91 -57.37 1.12
N TRP A 120 22.10 -57.86 2.06
CA TRP A 120 21.65 -59.27 2.05
C TRP A 120 20.58 -59.61 1.01
N ALA A 121 20.05 -58.62 0.28
CA ALA A 121 19.11 -58.83 -0.82
C ALA A 121 19.77 -58.95 -2.22
N SER A 122 21.06 -58.63 -2.38
CA SER A 122 21.75 -58.63 -3.68
C SER A 122 23.06 -59.45 -3.74
N GLY A 123 23.56 -59.97 -2.62
CA GLY A 123 24.83 -60.71 -2.56
C GLY A 123 26.02 -59.76 -2.43
N ALA A 124 26.36 -59.41 -1.18
CA ALA A 124 27.50 -58.54 -0.89
C ALA A 124 28.82 -59.15 -1.38
N ASP A 125 29.54 -58.36 -2.20
CA ASP A 125 30.82 -58.63 -2.85
C ASP A 125 31.93 -59.03 -1.85
N ASP A 126 32.62 -60.15 -2.10
CA ASP A 126 33.80 -60.60 -1.34
C ASP A 126 34.85 -59.48 -1.20
N ARG A 127 34.92 -58.58 -2.19
CA ARG A 127 35.84 -57.43 -2.24
C ARG A 127 35.68 -56.44 -1.08
N PHE A 128 34.46 -56.17 -0.63
CA PHE A 128 34.24 -55.23 0.49
C PHE A 128 34.69 -55.84 1.83
N ILE A 129 34.42 -57.14 2.02
CA ILE A 129 34.85 -57.90 3.19
C ILE A 129 36.39 -57.94 3.24
N ASP A 130 37.02 -58.18 2.10
CA ASP A 130 38.48 -58.17 1.93
C ASP A 130 39.06 -56.79 2.21
N ALA A 131 38.47 -55.71 1.68
CA ALA A 131 38.91 -54.34 1.93
C ALA A 131 38.88 -53.97 3.42
N CYS A 132 37.81 -54.35 4.14
CA CYS A 132 37.72 -54.18 5.59
C CYS A 132 38.84 -54.94 6.33
N GLN A 133 39.15 -56.16 5.89
CA GLN A 133 40.19 -56.97 6.51
C GLN A 133 41.59 -56.37 6.25
N VAL A 134 41.85 -55.94 5.02
CA VAL A 134 43.11 -55.29 4.63
C VAL A 134 43.37 -54.01 5.44
N LEU A 135 42.34 -53.17 5.64
CA LEU A 135 42.47 -51.96 6.47
C LEU A 135 42.72 -52.30 7.94
N ALA A 136 42.06 -53.33 8.49
CA ALA A 136 42.26 -53.76 9.86
C ALA A 136 43.66 -54.38 10.10
N ASP A 137 44.17 -55.15 9.13
CA ASP A 137 45.51 -55.73 9.19
C ASP A 137 46.58 -54.64 9.05
N SER A 138 46.37 -53.67 8.15
CA SER A 138 47.27 -52.50 7.99
C SER A 138 47.37 -51.69 9.29
N GLU A 139 46.25 -51.46 9.98
CA GLU A 139 46.24 -50.81 11.31
C GLU A 139 47.05 -51.60 12.34
N ALA A 140 46.90 -52.94 12.38
CA ALA A 140 47.61 -53.79 13.32
C ALA A 140 49.13 -53.85 13.06
N GLU A 141 49.54 -53.74 11.80
CA GLU A 141 50.93 -53.71 11.36
C GLU A 141 51.56 -52.30 11.45
N GLY A 142 50.78 -51.27 11.76
CA GLY A 142 51.22 -49.87 11.74
C GLY A 142 51.56 -49.36 10.33
N ALA A 143 50.96 -49.96 9.30
CA ALA A 143 51.16 -49.61 7.90
C ALA A 143 50.09 -48.63 7.42
N GLY A 144 50.51 -47.54 6.75
CA GLY A 144 49.61 -46.46 6.31
C GLY A 144 49.29 -45.45 7.43
N ILE A 145 48.15 -44.78 7.36
CA ILE A 145 47.69 -43.85 8.41
C ILE A 145 46.89 -44.61 9.45
N THR A 146 47.43 -44.74 10.66
CA THR A 146 46.74 -45.39 11.78
C THR A 146 45.69 -44.47 12.40
N TRP A 147 44.77 -45.02 13.21
CA TRP A 147 43.77 -44.21 13.92
C TRP A 147 44.38 -43.14 14.81
N GLU A 148 45.50 -43.41 15.48
CA GLU A 148 46.23 -42.45 16.32
C GLU A 148 46.82 -41.29 15.50
N MET A 149 47.37 -41.59 14.32
CA MET A 149 47.87 -40.58 13.39
C MET A 149 46.73 -39.73 12.82
N PHE A 150 45.62 -40.37 12.46
CA PHE A 150 44.39 -39.69 12.03
C PHE A 150 43.88 -38.73 13.10
N GLU A 151 43.75 -39.18 14.34
CA GLU A 151 43.29 -38.35 15.46
C GLU A 151 44.21 -37.14 15.68
N THR A 152 45.53 -37.36 15.65
CA THR A 152 46.52 -36.29 15.82
C THR A 152 46.39 -35.25 14.70
N ALA A 153 46.34 -35.71 13.45
CA ALA A 153 46.21 -34.84 12.29
C ALA A 153 44.87 -34.08 12.28
N LEU A 154 43.79 -34.70 12.76
CA LEU A 154 42.47 -34.08 12.86
C LEU A 154 42.45 -32.96 13.91
N ARG A 155 43.07 -33.19 15.07
CA ARG A 155 43.23 -32.18 16.14
C ARG A 155 44.06 -30.99 15.68
N GLU A 156 45.10 -31.21 14.88
CA GLU A 156 45.94 -30.15 14.31
C GLU A 156 45.23 -29.33 13.24
N HIS A 157 44.29 -29.91 12.49
CA HIS A 157 43.58 -29.20 11.43
C HIS A 157 42.55 -28.19 11.95
N GLY A 158 41.87 -28.51 13.06
CA GLY A 158 40.88 -27.62 13.69
C GLY A 158 39.49 -27.66 13.04
N GLU A 159 38.63 -26.72 13.44
CA GLU A 159 37.27 -26.60 12.90
C GLU A 159 37.27 -25.94 11.52
N VAL A 160 36.35 -26.40 10.66
CA VAL A 160 36.18 -25.90 9.28
C VAL A 160 34.76 -25.39 9.10
N ALA A 161 34.61 -24.38 8.24
CA ALA A 161 33.30 -23.81 7.91
C ALA A 161 32.71 -24.54 6.70
N LEU A 162 31.65 -25.31 6.92
CA LEU A 162 30.96 -26.07 5.87
C LEU A 162 30.16 -25.21 4.90
N TRP A 163 29.55 -24.16 5.44
CA TRP A 163 28.62 -23.30 4.72
C TRP A 163 29.34 -22.03 4.26
N PRO A 164 28.98 -21.44 3.11
CA PRO A 164 29.51 -20.16 2.67
C PRO A 164 29.50 -19.10 3.78
N THR A 165 30.66 -18.48 4.03
CA THR A 165 30.85 -17.53 5.14
C THR A 165 31.03 -16.07 4.71
N SER A 166 31.19 -15.81 3.41
CA SER A 166 31.28 -14.43 2.90
C SER A 166 30.03 -13.63 3.28
N PRO A 167 30.14 -12.33 3.57
CA PRO A 167 29.01 -11.53 4.03
C PRO A 167 27.75 -11.62 3.14
N GLY A 168 27.90 -11.49 1.82
CA GLY A 168 26.80 -11.62 0.87
C GLY A 168 26.16 -13.01 0.82
N ALA A 169 26.83 -14.04 1.34
CA ALA A 169 26.29 -15.40 1.41
C ALA A 169 25.45 -15.67 2.68
N GLN A 170 25.61 -14.85 3.73
CA GLN A 170 24.94 -15.07 5.03
C GLN A 170 23.40 -15.01 4.94
N PRO A 171 22.76 -14.06 4.22
CA PRO A 171 21.31 -14.00 4.10
C PRO A 171 20.71 -15.29 3.52
N TRP A 172 21.46 -16.00 2.69
CA TRP A 172 21.01 -17.21 2.02
C TRP A 172 20.85 -18.42 2.95
N ARG A 173 21.27 -18.33 4.22
CA ARG A 173 20.93 -19.33 5.25
C ARG A 173 19.42 -19.49 5.42
N LEU A 174 18.63 -18.45 5.09
CA LEU A 174 17.16 -18.53 5.02
C LEU A 174 16.67 -19.60 4.02
N CYS A 175 17.40 -19.82 2.93
CA CYS A 175 17.05 -20.81 1.90
C CYS A 175 17.16 -22.26 2.42
N ALA A 176 17.88 -22.50 3.52
CA ALA A 176 18.13 -23.84 4.04
C ALA A 176 16.87 -24.61 4.43
N LEU A 177 15.73 -23.94 4.68
CA LEU A 177 14.45 -24.60 4.87
C LEU A 177 13.99 -25.38 3.62
N PHE A 178 14.38 -24.93 2.43
CA PHE A 178 14.03 -25.55 1.16
C PHE A 178 15.21 -26.29 0.54
N ARG A 179 16.38 -25.67 0.53
CA ARG A 179 17.61 -26.20 -0.07
C ARG A 179 18.84 -25.58 0.62
N PRO A 180 19.66 -26.37 1.34
CA PRO A 180 20.94 -25.89 1.86
C PRO A 180 21.90 -25.55 0.71
N LEU A 181 22.78 -24.57 0.92
CA LEU A 181 23.62 -24.02 -0.14
C LEU A 181 25.09 -24.37 0.08
N LEU A 182 25.65 -25.13 -0.86
CA LEU A 182 27.06 -25.54 -0.80
C LEU A 182 28.01 -24.48 -1.35
N ASN A 183 27.58 -23.78 -2.40
CA ASN A 183 28.45 -22.89 -3.14
C ASN A 183 27.80 -21.52 -3.35
N TYR A 184 28.63 -20.49 -3.33
CA TYR A 184 28.26 -19.11 -3.60
C TYR A 184 29.38 -18.46 -4.43
N PRO A 185 29.09 -17.69 -5.49
CA PRO A 185 27.76 -17.31 -5.99
C PRO A 185 26.99 -18.47 -6.64
N ALA A 186 25.70 -18.24 -6.89
CA ALA A 186 24.80 -19.20 -7.53
C ALA A 186 25.23 -19.49 -8.97
N SER A 187 24.94 -20.71 -9.41
CA SER A 187 25.18 -21.19 -10.77
C SER A 187 24.08 -22.15 -11.20
N LYS A 188 23.97 -22.37 -12.51
CA LYS A 188 23.04 -23.37 -13.06
C LYS A 188 23.28 -24.78 -12.52
N ALA A 189 24.51 -25.11 -12.10
CA ALA A 189 24.84 -26.41 -11.51
C ALA A 189 24.25 -26.60 -10.10
N ASP A 190 23.81 -25.53 -9.44
CA ASP A 190 23.20 -25.62 -8.11
C ASP A 190 21.75 -26.11 -8.20
N TRP A 191 21.02 -25.65 -9.23
CA TRP A 191 19.64 -26.08 -9.50
C TRP A 191 19.31 -26.02 -11.01
N PRO A 192 19.64 -27.07 -11.79
CA PRO A 192 19.43 -27.08 -13.24
C PRO A 192 17.96 -26.94 -13.67
N ASP A 193 17.04 -27.49 -12.87
CA ASP A 193 15.60 -27.52 -13.13
C ASP A 193 14.84 -26.30 -12.58
N ALA A 194 15.53 -25.24 -12.13
CA ALA A 194 14.93 -24.06 -11.52
C ALA A 194 13.83 -23.43 -12.40
N VAL A 195 14.06 -23.31 -13.72
CA VAL A 195 13.07 -22.76 -14.67
C VAL A 195 11.81 -23.61 -14.73
N ASN A 196 11.95 -24.94 -14.79
CA ASN A 196 10.79 -25.83 -14.84
C ASN A 196 10.00 -25.81 -13.51
N TRP A 197 10.69 -25.66 -12.39
CA TRP A 197 10.03 -25.49 -11.10
C TRP A 197 9.31 -24.14 -10.98
N LEU A 198 9.91 -23.04 -11.47
CA LEU A 198 9.27 -21.73 -11.52
C LEU A 198 7.95 -21.77 -12.31
N GLY A 199 7.95 -22.40 -13.49
CA GLY A 199 6.74 -22.57 -14.29
C GLY A 199 5.69 -23.49 -13.62
N THR A 200 6.10 -24.63 -13.05
CA THR A 200 5.12 -25.60 -12.51
C THR A 200 4.61 -25.30 -11.11
N ALA A 201 5.43 -24.71 -10.24
CA ALA A 201 5.08 -24.45 -8.84
C ALA A 201 4.58 -23.02 -8.59
N TRP A 202 4.97 -22.07 -9.45
CA TRP A 202 4.65 -20.64 -9.29
C TRP A 202 3.95 -20.01 -10.48
N ASP A 203 3.82 -20.72 -11.61
CA ASP A 203 3.30 -20.16 -12.88
C ASP A 203 4.14 -18.94 -13.35
N ILE A 204 5.47 -19.05 -13.20
CA ILE A 204 6.43 -18.01 -13.59
C ILE A 204 7.28 -18.52 -14.76
N ASP A 205 7.07 -17.93 -15.94
CA ASP A 205 7.75 -18.29 -17.18
C ASP A 205 8.75 -17.23 -17.65
N SER A 206 8.83 -16.09 -16.95
CA SER A 206 9.71 -14.99 -17.33
C SER A 206 10.40 -14.29 -16.15
N ARG A 207 11.47 -13.54 -16.48
CA ARG A 207 12.18 -12.67 -15.53
C ARG A 207 11.26 -11.61 -14.91
N ASP A 208 10.36 -11.03 -15.71
CA ASP A 208 9.52 -9.93 -15.24
C ASP A 208 8.45 -10.43 -14.26
N GLU A 209 7.85 -11.59 -14.52
CA GLU A 209 6.95 -12.28 -13.56
C GLU A 209 7.68 -12.66 -12.28
N LEU A 210 8.94 -13.15 -12.39
CA LEU A 210 9.75 -13.43 -11.21
C LEU A 210 9.97 -12.17 -10.36
N LEU A 211 10.33 -11.05 -10.99
CA LEU A 211 10.49 -9.78 -10.29
C LEU A 211 9.17 -9.30 -9.65
N THR A 212 8.04 -9.51 -10.31
CA THR A 212 6.71 -9.23 -9.75
C THR A 212 6.50 -10.02 -8.46
N GLY A 213 6.72 -11.34 -8.50
CA GLY A 213 6.58 -12.21 -7.31
C GLY A 213 7.51 -11.81 -6.17
N LEU A 214 8.78 -11.52 -6.46
CA LEU A 214 9.76 -11.08 -5.47
C LEU A 214 9.38 -9.74 -4.83
N LEU A 215 9.00 -8.74 -5.63
CA LEU A 215 8.60 -7.43 -5.11
C LEU A 215 7.32 -7.51 -4.29
N TRP A 216 6.34 -8.30 -4.73
CA TRP A 216 5.09 -8.50 -4.02
C TRP A 216 5.29 -9.23 -2.69
N LEU A 217 6.02 -10.36 -2.65
CA LEU A 217 6.30 -11.08 -1.40
C LEU A 217 7.04 -10.21 -0.38
N GLY A 218 8.00 -9.38 -0.85
CA GLY A 218 8.71 -8.44 0.02
C GLY A 218 7.82 -7.31 0.55
N ALA A 219 6.81 -6.88 -0.21
CA ALA A 219 6.01 -5.68 0.07
C ALA A 219 4.66 -5.91 0.75
N GLN A 220 3.93 -6.96 0.34
CA GLN A 220 2.59 -7.31 0.82
C GLN A 220 2.44 -8.81 1.05
N GLY A 221 2.64 -9.61 0.00
CA GLY A 221 2.46 -11.06 0.03
C GLY A 221 1.04 -11.48 0.43
N GLU A 222 0.86 -12.78 0.68
CA GLU A 222 -0.41 -13.31 1.17
C GLU A 222 -0.75 -12.79 2.57
N ARG A 223 0.30 -12.49 3.37
CA ARG A 223 0.13 -12.08 4.77
C ARG A 223 -0.72 -10.83 4.93
N GLN A 224 -0.69 -9.89 3.97
CA GLN A 224 -1.48 -8.66 4.07
C GLN A 224 -2.97 -8.98 4.17
N ARG A 225 -3.47 -9.82 3.26
CA ARG A 225 -4.88 -10.22 3.24
C ARG A 225 -5.24 -10.96 4.52
N TRP A 226 -4.40 -11.90 4.94
CA TRP A 226 -4.65 -12.67 6.16
C TRP A 226 -4.66 -11.80 7.42
N ASP A 227 -3.79 -10.80 7.54
CA ASP A 227 -3.76 -9.87 8.67
C ASP A 227 -4.98 -8.95 8.70
N VAL A 228 -5.43 -8.46 7.53
CA VAL A 228 -6.64 -7.65 7.42
C VAL A 228 -7.87 -8.47 7.83
N GLU A 229 -8.07 -9.64 7.21
CA GLU A 229 -9.19 -10.53 7.53
C GLU A 229 -9.15 -11.02 8.99
N ALA A 230 -7.96 -11.24 9.55
CA ALA A 230 -7.79 -11.58 10.96
C ALA A 230 -8.30 -10.48 11.90
N ARG A 231 -8.01 -9.21 11.60
CA ARG A 231 -8.49 -8.06 12.39
C ARG A 231 -10.01 -7.93 12.30
N ASP A 232 -10.59 -8.14 11.12
CA ASP A 232 -12.04 -8.18 10.94
C ASP A 232 -12.69 -9.27 11.79
N LEU A 233 -12.15 -10.50 11.72
CA LEU A 233 -12.64 -11.63 12.50
C LEU A 233 -12.53 -11.39 14.02
N LEU A 234 -11.48 -10.72 14.48
CA LEU A 234 -11.32 -10.37 15.90
C LEU A 234 -12.42 -9.40 16.39
N ALA A 235 -12.92 -8.52 15.53
CA ALA A 235 -14.03 -7.61 15.84
C ALA A 235 -15.41 -8.29 15.78
N MET A 236 -15.53 -9.41 15.07
CA MET A 236 -16.77 -10.18 14.92
C MET A 236 -17.06 -11.08 16.12
N ASP A 237 -18.34 -11.29 16.41
CA ASP A 237 -18.82 -12.32 17.32
C ASP A 237 -18.79 -13.73 16.68
N ALA A 238 -19.11 -14.76 17.48
CA ALA A 238 -19.05 -16.15 17.01
C ALA A 238 -20.03 -16.47 15.86
N ALA A 239 -21.20 -15.83 15.82
CA ALA A 239 -22.18 -16.05 14.77
C ALA A 239 -21.76 -15.37 13.47
N GLN A 240 -21.24 -14.13 13.57
CA GLN A 240 -20.67 -13.38 12.46
C GLN A 240 -19.48 -14.12 11.83
N ARG A 241 -18.56 -14.68 12.62
CA ARG A 241 -17.44 -15.48 12.11
C ARG A 241 -17.90 -16.73 11.35
N GLN A 242 -18.95 -17.40 11.83
CA GLN A 242 -19.53 -18.56 11.13
C GLN A 242 -20.19 -18.17 9.80
N GLU A 243 -20.82 -17.00 9.73
CA GLU A 243 -21.39 -16.47 8.49
C GLU A 243 -20.29 -16.07 7.51
N TRP A 244 -19.26 -15.35 7.97
CA TRP A 244 -18.08 -15.00 7.18
C TRP A 244 -17.44 -16.24 6.54
N GLN A 245 -17.22 -17.29 7.33
CA GLN A 245 -16.63 -18.54 6.84
C GLN A 245 -17.53 -19.24 5.80
N ARG A 246 -18.86 -19.18 5.97
CA ARG A 246 -19.81 -19.77 5.01
C ARG A 246 -19.87 -19.02 3.69
N ASN A 247 -19.62 -17.71 3.71
CA ASN A 247 -19.63 -16.85 2.54
C ASN A 247 -18.25 -16.68 1.88
N ALA A 248 -17.20 -17.29 2.44
CA ALA A 248 -15.88 -17.29 1.83
C ALA A 248 -15.93 -17.92 0.43
N GLN A 249 -15.20 -17.34 -0.51
CA GLN A 249 -15.13 -17.86 -1.88
C GLN A 249 -14.55 -19.28 -1.88
N PRO A 250 -14.94 -20.14 -2.84
CA PRO A 250 -14.46 -21.53 -2.91
C PRO A 250 -12.93 -21.69 -2.87
N ASP A 251 -12.20 -20.73 -3.45
CA ASP A 251 -10.73 -20.74 -3.55
C ASP A 251 -10.04 -20.13 -2.30
N SER A 252 -10.80 -19.62 -1.33
CA SER A 252 -10.27 -19.08 -0.07
C SER A 252 -9.98 -20.19 0.95
N HIS A 253 -9.01 -21.05 0.63
CA HIS A 253 -8.63 -22.20 1.45
C HIS A 253 -8.24 -21.84 2.90
N HIS A 254 -7.71 -20.64 3.10
CA HIS A 254 -7.27 -20.14 4.41
C HIS A 254 -8.42 -19.86 5.39
N ALA A 255 -9.63 -19.56 4.90
CA ALA A 255 -10.73 -19.02 5.71
C ALA A 255 -11.08 -19.92 6.93
N SER A 256 -11.15 -21.23 6.72
CA SER A 256 -11.45 -22.20 7.79
C SER A 256 -10.36 -22.27 8.86
N VAL A 257 -9.10 -22.22 8.44
CA VAL A 257 -7.94 -22.28 9.33
C VAL A 257 -7.80 -20.96 10.09
N LEU A 258 -7.98 -19.82 9.41
CA LEU A 258 -7.93 -18.49 10.02
C LEU A 258 -8.99 -18.34 11.12
N CYS A 259 -10.25 -18.70 10.83
CA CYS A 259 -11.33 -18.71 11.82
C CYS A 259 -10.98 -19.57 13.04
N ARG A 260 -10.33 -20.73 12.83
CA ARG A 260 -9.91 -21.61 13.93
C ARG A 260 -8.83 -20.95 14.78
N PHE A 261 -7.81 -20.35 14.18
CA PHE A 261 -6.74 -19.65 14.89
C PHE A 261 -7.31 -18.50 15.74
N VAL A 262 -8.19 -17.68 15.16
CA VAL A 262 -8.86 -16.58 15.87
C VAL A 262 -9.71 -17.10 17.03
N ASN A 263 -10.52 -18.14 16.80
CA ASN A 263 -11.40 -18.70 17.85
C ASN A 263 -10.63 -19.37 19.00
N GLN A 264 -9.43 -19.88 18.74
CA GLN A 264 -8.58 -20.51 19.76
C GLN A 264 -7.65 -19.51 20.46
N GLY A 265 -7.64 -18.24 20.03
CA GLY A 265 -6.75 -17.22 20.60
C GLY A 265 -5.28 -17.45 20.29
N GLU A 266 -4.99 -18.05 19.14
CA GLU A 266 -3.63 -18.32 18.71
C GLU A 266 -2.89 -17.03 18.34
N PRO A 267 -1.56 -16.98 18.52
CA PRO A 267 -0.76 -15.91 17.95
C PRO A 267 -0.92 -15.88 16.42
N LEU A 268 -1.37 -14.74 15.90
CA LEU A 268 -1.64 -14.47 14.50
C LEU A 268 -0.37 -13.93 13.85
N GLU A 269 0.52 -14.84 13.47
CA GLU A 269 1.83 -14.53 12.88
C GLU A 269 2.20 -15.57 11.82
N TRP A 270 2.53 -15.09 10.62
CA TRP A 270 2.77 -15.90 9.43
C TRP A 270 3.69 -15.23 8.40
N ALA A 271 4.29 -14.07 8.68
CA ALA A 271 5.07 -13.33 7.68
C ALA A 271 6.27 -14.12 7.12
N ALA A 272 6.79 -15.08 7.90
CA ALA A 272 7.89 -15.95 7.48
C ALA A 272 7.53 -16.83 6.28
N TRP A 273 6.25 -17.12 6.05
CA TRP A 273 5.77 -17.83 4.87
C TRP A 273 6.13 -17.11 3.57
N ASP A 274 5.99 -15.78 3.53
CA ASP A 274 6.29 -15.01 2.33
C ASP A 274 7.80 -14.77 2.18
N TRP A 275 8.47 -14.35 3.25
CA TRP A 275 9.88 -13.94 3.14
C TRP A 275 10.85 -15.11 2.97
N LEU A 276 10.50 -16.33 3.40
CA LEU A 276 11.32 -17.50 3.07
C LEU A 276 11.14 -17.89 1.59
N ARG A 277 9.91 -17.84 1.06
CA ARG A 277 9.62 -18.05 -0.37
C ARG A 277 10.28 -16.99 -1.26
N LEU A 278 10.34 -15.74 -0.79
CA LEU A 278 11.10 -14.66 -1.43
C LEU A 278 12.56 -15.05 -1.67
N VAL A 279 13.22 -15.66 -0.67
CA VAL A 279 14.61 -16.12 -0.81
C VAL A 279 14.71 -17.31 -1.76
N GLU A 280 13.80 -18.27 -1.69
CA GLU A 280 13.80 -19.42 -2.60
C GLU A 280 13.66 -18.99 -4.07
N LEU A 281 12.74 -18.06 -4.35
CA LEU A 281 12.54 -17.48 -5.67
C LEU A 281 13.79 -16.71 -6.15
N ALA A 282 14.43 -15.94 -5.26
CA ALA A 282 15.65 -15.21 -5.61
C ALA A 282 16.79 -16.19 -5.98
N TRP A 283 16.91 -17.31 -5.27
CA TRP A 283 17.89 -18.35 -5.58
C TRP A 283 17.59 -19.04 -6.91
N ALA A 284 16.31 -19.37 -7.16
CA ALA A 284 15.87 -19.94 -8.43
C ALA A 284 16.19 -19.01 -9.60
N GLY A 285 15.94 -17.70 -9.44
CA GLY A 285 16.26 -16.67 -10.41
C GLY A 285 17.75 -16.54 -10.72
N ALA A 286 18.60 -16.64 -9.71
CA ALA A 286 20.05 -16.64 -9.90
C ALA A 286 20.54 -17.90 -10.62
N CYS A 287 20.02 -19.08 -10.22
CA CYS A 287 20.38 -20.36 -10.84
C CYS A 287 19.90 -20.47 -12.30
N SER A 288 18.73 -19.90 -12.62
CA SER A 288 18.20 -19.86 -13.99
C SER A 288 18.90 -18.83 -14.88
N GLY A 289 19.61 -17.87 -14.28
CA GLY A 289 20.22 -16.74 -14.97
C GLY A 289 19.23 -15.62 -15.33
N TRP A 290 18.00 -15.65 -14.78
CA TRP A 290 17.04 -14.55 -14.91
C TRP A 290 17.39 -13.36 -14.04
N LEU A 291 18.05 -13.59 -12.90
CA LEU A 291 18.62 -12.55 -12.06
C LEU A 291 20.13 -12.63 -12.10
N SER A 292 20.78 -11.47 -12.08
CA SER A 292 22.19 -11.39 -11.70
C SER A 292 22.36 -11.75 -10.21
N GLN A 293 23.56 -12.16 -9.81
CA GLN A 293 23.85 -12.46 -8.41
C GLN A 293 23.56 -11.25 -7.50
N ALA A 294 23.90 -10.04 -7.94
CA ALA A 294 23.67 -8.82 -7.16
C ALA A 294 22.17 -8.54 -6.94
N GLU A 295 21.33 -8.78 -7.95
CA GLU A 295 19.86 -8.66 -7.80
C GLU A 295 19.33 -9.70 -6.81
N ALA A 296 19.76 -10.96 -6.95
CA ALA A 296 19.35 -12.04 -6.06
C ALA A 296 19.80 -11.79 -4.61
N ASP A 297 21.04 -11.35 -4.41
CA ASP A 297 21.58 -10.98 -3.10
C ASP A 297 20.80 -9.82 -2.47
N ALA A 298 20.38 -8.83 -3.26
CA ALA A 298 19.56 -7.72 -2.76
C ALA A 298 18.22 -8.22 -2.19
N PHE A 299 17.54 -9.17 -2.86
CA PHE A 299 16.30 -9.77 -2.36
C PHE A 299 16.53 -10.67 -1.14
N ALA A 300 17.58 -11.49 -1.13
CA ALA A 300 17.90 -12.33 0.02
C ALA A 300 18.24 -11.48 1.26
N ALA A 301 19.04 -10.43 1.09
CA ALA A 301 19.34 -9.46 2.13
C ALA A 301 18.09 -8.70 2.61
N HIS A 302 17.16 -8.38 1.72
CA HIS A 302 15.88 -7.78 2.10
C HIS A 302 15.08 -8.70 3.01
N ALA A 303 14.95 -9.98 2.64
CA ALA A 303 14.27 -10.97 3.45
C ALA A 303 14.92 -11.12 4.82
N ALA A 304 16.26 -11.15 4.89
CA ALA A 304 17.00 -11.17 6.15
C ALA A 304 16.74 -9.93 7.00
N GLU A 305 16.71 -8.74 6.39
CA GLU A 305 16.37 -7.50 7.10
C GLU A 305 14.95 -7.54 7.67
N LEU A 306 13.97 -8.06 6.92
CA LEU A 306 12.60 -8.22 7.39
C LEU A 306 12.50 -9.23 8.53
N MET A 307 13.21 -10.35 8.42
CA MET A 307 13.29 -11.39 9.45
C MET A 307 13.85 -10.83 10.76
N GLN A 308 14.98 -10.11 10.71
CA GLN A 308 15.61 -9.49 11.88
C GLN A 308 14.71 -8.46 12.59
N ARG A 309 13.85 -7.76 11.84
CA ARG A 309 12.93 -6.77 12.43
C ARG A 309 11.74 -7.43 13.14
N ARG A 310 11.37 -8.67 12.78
CA ARG A 310 10.14 -9.33 13.24
C ARG A 310 10.38 -10.48 14.21
N TYR A 311 11.46 -11.24 14.04
CA TYR A 311 11.73 -12.47 14.76
C TYR A 311 13.02 -12.40 15.57
N HIS A 312 13.01 -12.99 16.76
CA HIS A 312 14.16 -13.03 17.67
C HIS A 312 14.99 -14.31 17.55
N ASP A 313 14.41 -15.40 17.02
CA ASP A 313 15.10 -16.67 16.83
C ASP A 313 14.49 -17.53 15.70
N TRP A 314 15.19 -18.59 15.33
CA TRP A 314 14.76 -19.53 14.29
C TRP A 314 13.50 -20.33 14.64
N ARG A 315 13.20 -20.52 15.93
CA ARG A 315 11.98 -21.24 16.34
C ARG A 315 10.75 -20.40 16.04
N ALA A 316 10.80 -19.11 16.32
CA ALA A 316 9.74 -18.16 15.96
C ALA A 316 9.51 -18.14 14.45
N VAL A 317 10.58 -18.14 13.65
CA VAL A 317 10.51 -18.22 12.18
C VAL A 317 9.79 -19.49 11.71
N ILE A 318 10.16 -20.68 12.22
CA ILE A 318 9.50 -21.94 11.83
C ILE A 318 8.03 -21.97 12.23
N VAL A 319 7.69 -21.51 13.45
CA VAL A 319 6.30 -21.47 13.91
C VAL A 319 5.46 -20.57 13.01
N ALA A 320 5.97 -19.39 12.66
CA ALA A 320 5.30 -18.47 11.75
C ALA A 320 5.17 -19.05 10.33
N TYR A 321 6.23 -19.64 9.80
CA TYR A 321 6.23 -20.30 8.50
C TYR A 321 5.15 -21.40 8.42
N ARG A 322 5.07 -22.28 9.43
CA ARG A 322 4.07 -23.35 9.47
C ARG A 322 2.65 -22.83 9.56
N ARG A 323 2.41 -21.71 10.26
CA ARG A 323 1.09 -21.07 10.31
C ARG A 323 0.69 -20.50 8.95
N GLY A 324 1.60 -19.80 8.26
CA GLY A 324 1.31 -19.31 6.92
C GLY A 324 1.11 -20.45 5.92
N GLN A 325 1.90 -21.53 6.02
CA GLN A 325 1.69 -22.75 5.24
C GLN A 325 0.30 -23.34 5.51
N SER A 326 -0.14 -23.34 6.77
CA SER A 326 -1.47 -23.81 7.13
C SER A 326 -2.60 -23.01 6.53
N LEU A 327 -2.43 -21.68 6.44
CA LEU A 327 -3.39 -20.81 5.77
C LEU A 327 -3.39 -21.08 4.27
N PHE A 328 -2.21 -21.12 3.65
CA PHE A 328 -2.06 -21.38 2.21
C PHE A 328 -2.66 -22.72 1.78
N ASP A 329 -2.36 -23.80 2.49
CA ASP A 329 -2.85 -25.15 2.16
C ASP A 329 -4.29 -25.41 2.64
N GLY A 330 -4.85 -24.55 3.49
CA GLY A 330 -6.13 -24.79 4.18
C GLY A 330 -6.09 -25.94 5.20
N ILE A 331 -4.91 -26.34 5.65
CA ILE A 331 -4.69 -27.46 6.59
C ILE A 331 -3.98 -26.95 7.83
N ASP A 332 -4.59 -27.09 9.01
CA ASP A 332 -3.94 -26.76 10.28
C ASP A 332 -2.83 -27.78 10.60
N ARG A 333 -1.58 -27.31 10.56
CA ARG A 333 -0.38 -28.12 10.68
C ARG A 333 0.21 -28.06 12.08
N ARG A 334 -0.37 -27.33 13.04
CA ARG A 334 0.26 -27.12 14.37
C ARG A 334 0.46 -28.43 15.15
N ASP A 335 -0.51 -29.34 15.07
CA ASP A 335 -0.46 -30.65 15.75
C ASP A 335 0.31 -31.72 14.95
N MET A 336 0.78 -31.38 13.74
CA MET A 336 1.57 -32.32 12.93
C MET A 336 3.01 -32.40 13.45
N THR A 337 3.60 -33.59 13.37
CA THR A 337 5.03 -33.77 13.69
C THR A 337 5.87 -32.83 12.82
N PRO A 338 6.80 -32.05 13.39
CA PRO A 338 7.77 -31.28 12.62
C PRO A 338 8.48 -32.16 11.59
N SER A 339 8.79 -31.60 10.43
CA SER A 339 9.59 -32.33 9.47
C SER A 339 10.97 -32.64 10.06
N GLU A 340 11.57 -33.75 9.62
CA GLU A 340 12.95 -34.09 10.00
C GLU A 340 13.88 -32.91 9.70
N ARG A 341 13.67 -32.26 8.55
CA ARG A 341 14.42 -31.07 8.16
C ARG A 341 14.30 -29.92 9.17
N GLU A 342 13.09 -29.53 9.57
CA GLU A 342 12.89 -28.48 10.59
C GLU A 342 13.64 -28.81 11.89
N THR A 343 13.58 -30.08 12.31
CA THR A 343 14.23 -30.55 13.54
C THR A 343 15.75 -30.42 13.44
N LEU A 344 16.33 -30.88 12.33
CA LEU A 344 17.76 -30.82 12.07
C LEU A 344 18.27 -29.37 11.91
N LEU A 345 17.50 -28.50 11.28
CA LEU A 345 17.88 -27.09 11.14
C LEU A 345 17.96 -26.41 12.52
N LEU A 346 17.02 -26.69 13.41
CA LEU A 346 16.97 -26.05 14.73
C LEU A 346 17.95 -26.63 15.76
N SER A 347 18.40 -27.88 15.60
CA SER A 347 19.17 -28.59 16.64
C SER A 347 20.48 -29.23 16.17
N GLY A 348 20.70 -29.31 14.85
CA GLY A 348 21.83 -30.01 14.26
C GLY A 348 23.18 -29.31 14.46
N SER A 349 24.21 -30.10 14.78
CA SER A 349 25.58 -29.59 14.98
C SER A 349 26.29 -29.19 13.69
N PHE A 350 25.69 -29.44 12.52
CA PHE A 350 26.18 -28.95 11.24
C PHE A 350 25.13 -28.09 10.53
N SER A 351 24.11 -27.62 11.26
CA SER A 351 23.04 -26.82 10.69
C SER A 351 23.56 -25.47 10.17
N PRO A 352 23.09 -25.00 9.00
CA PRO A 352 23.31 -23.62 8.58
C PRO A 352 22.61 -22.59 9.48
N TRP A 353 21.71 -22.99 10.38
CA TRP A 353 21.04 -22.07 11.33
C TRP A 353 21.75 -21.94 12.68
N GLN A 354 23.01 -22.38 12.76
CA GLN A 354 23.85 -22.06 13.92
C GLN A 354 24.17 -20.57 14.04
N VAL A 355 24.16 -19.85 12.92
CA VAL A 355 24.22 -18.39 12.92
C VAL A 355 22.85 -17.86 13.31
N ALA A 356 22.80 -16.95 14.28
CA ALA A 356 21.55 -16.36 14.74
C ALA A 356 20.91 -15.51 13.63
N VAL A 357 19.59 -15.35 13.68
CA VAL A 357 18.84 -14.52 12.71
C VAL A 357 19.40 -13.09 12.66
N ASP A 358 19.75 -12.53 13.82
CA ASP A 358 20.33 -11.18 13.96
C ASP A 358 21.70 -11.02 13.29
N ASP A 359 22.42 -12.12 13.06
CA ASP A 359 23.78 -12.11 12.50
C ASP A 359 23.81 -12.39 10.98
N LEU A 360 22.64 -12.52 10.34
CA LEU A 360 22.53 -12.86 8.91
C LEU A 360 22.91 -11.71 7.96
N LEU A 361 22.93 -10.48 8.45
CA LEU A 361 23.06 -9.30 7.61
C LEU A 361 23.99 -8.27 8.26
N ASP A 362 25.06 -7.92 7.55
CA ASP A 362 25.93 -6.81 7.93
C ASP A 362 25.47 -5.47 7.32
N ALA A 363 26.03 -4.37 7.84
CA ALA A 363 25.61 -3.03 7.44
C ALA A 363 25.90 -2.70 5.96
N GLU A 364 26.97 -3.27 5.39
CA GLU A 364 27.35 -3.02 3.99
C GLU A 364 26.38 -3.71 3.04
N THR A 365 26.08 -4.99 3.29
CA THR A 365 25.12 -5.78 2.53
C THR A 365 23.70 -5.21 2.65
N GLN A 366 23.32 -4.75 3.84
CA GLN A 366 22.04 -4.04 4.06
C GLN A 366 21.94 -2.76 3.23
N ALA A 367 22.98 -1.93 3.21
CA ALA A 367 23.00 -0.69 2.45
C ALA A 367 22.89 -0.96 0.94
N ALA A 368 23.67 -1.92 0.43
CA ALA A 368 23.64 -2.31 -0.99
C ALA A 368 22.26 -2.86 -1.41
N SER A 369 21.64 -3.69 -0.58
CA SER A 369 20.27 -4.19 -0.81
C SER A 369 19.25 -3.06 -0.91
N ARG A 370 19.27 -2.11 0.04
CA ARG A 370 18.36 -0.96 0.04
C ARG A 370 18.56 -0.06 -1.18
N GLU A 371 19.79 0.18 -1.59
CA GLU A 371 20.11 0.96 -2.79
C GLU A 371 19.53 0.31 -4.05
N MET A 372 19.77 -1.00 -4.22
CA MET A 372 19.26 -1.76 -5.36
C MET A 372 17.73 -1.79 -5.38
N LEU A 373 17.08 -2.11 -4.24
CA LEU A 373 15.62 -2.12 -4.13
C LEU A 373 15.00 -0.75 -4.39
N GLY A 374 15.70 0.31 -4.01
CA GLY A 374 15.29 1.67 -4.33
C GLY A 374 15.09 1.90 -5.83
N GLN A 375 15.91 1.28 -6.69
CA GLN A 375 15.80 1.39 -8.15
C GLN A 375 14.47 0.80 -8.67
N TRP A 376 13.94 -0.24 -8.02
CA TRP A 376 12.66 -0.85 -8.36
C TRP A 376 11.46 -0.26 -7.61
N ARG A 377 11.63 0.74 -6.73
CA ARG A 377 10.54 1.25 -5.88
C ARG A 377 10.31 2.76 -6.04
N ASN A 378 11.31 3.52 -6.49
CA ASN A 378 11.31 4.98 -6.33
C ASN A 378 10.91 5.78 -7.58
N THR A 379 10.10 5.21 -8.48
CA THR A 379 9.51 5.97 -9.60
C THR A 379 8.14 6.54 -9.22
N PRO A 380 7.69 7.65 -9.84
CA PRO A 380 6.39 8.24 -9.55
C PRO A 380 5.23 7.26 -9.70
N HIS A 381 5.27 6.41 -10.75
CA HIS A 381 4.25 5.38 -10.96
C HIS A 381 4.22 4.36 -9.82
N ARG A 382 5.37 3.89 -9.32
CA ARG A 382 5.39 2.92 -8.22
C ARG A 382 4.98 3.52 -6.88
N TRP A 383 5.29 4.78 -6.68
CA TRP A 383 4.83 5.55 -5.53
C TRP A 383 3.29 5.70 -5.57
N LEU A 384 2.73 5.93 -6.75
CA LEU A 384 1.28 5.94 -6.98
C LEU A 384 0.65 4.56 -6.70
N LEU A 385 1.24 3.48 -7.23
CA LEU A 385 0.76 2.11 -6.98
C LEU A 385 0.81 1.75 -5.48
N ALA A 386 1.80 2.23 -4.73
CA ALA A 386 1.85 2.05 -3.28
C ALA A 386 0.64 2.67 -2.57
N MET A 387 0.20 3.86 -3.02
CA MET A 387 -0.98 4.52 -2.47
C MET A 387 -2.29 3.88 -2.92
N ALA A 388 -2.46 3.65 -4.23
CA ALA A 388 -3.64 2.99 -4.77
C ALA A 388 -3.80 1.57 -4.20
N GLY A 389 -2.68 0.89 -3.94
CA GLY A 389 -2.58 -0.45 -3.34
C GLY A 389 -3.20 -0.60 -1.95
N VAL A 390 -3.51 0.50 -1.25
CA VAL A 390 -4.26 0.45 0.01
C VAL A 390 -5.74 0.18 -0.24
N ARG A 391 -6.31 0.74 -1.31
CA ARG A 391 -7.71 0.55 -1.72
C ARG A 391 -7.87 -0.65 -2.64
N GLU A 392 -6.90 -0.87 -3.52
CA GLU A 392 -6.87 -1.97 -4.50
C GLU A 392 -5.56 -2.76 -4.37
N PRO A 393 -5.48 -3.74 -3.44
CA PRO A 393 -4.24 -4.47 -3.15
C PRO A 393 -3.56 -5.06 -4.39
N ASP A 394 -4.33 -5.50 -5.39
CA ASP A 394 -3.82 -6.08 -6.63
C ASP A 394 -2.99 -5.11 -7.47
N ALA A 395 -3.12 -3.78 -7.28
CA ALA A 395 -2.29 -2.79 -7.93
C ALA A 395 -0.78 -3.01 -7.66
N MET A 396 -0.44 -3.65 -6.55
CA MET A 396 0.94 -3.94 -6.16
C MET A 396 1.59 -5.05 -6.98
N LEU A 397 0.81 -5.91 -7.64
CA LEU A 397 1.33 -6.90 -8.59
C LEU A 397 1.94 -6.24 -9.84
N ARG A 398 1.71 -4.94 -10.04
CA ARG A 398 2.27 -4.18 -11.17
C ARG A 398 3.58 -3.47 -10.84
N LEU A 399 4.10 -3.61 -9.62
CA LEU A 399 5.32 -2.90 -9.20
C LEU A 399 6.54 -3.19 -10.08
N ALA A 400 6.74 -4.43 -10.53
CA ALA A 400 7.90 -4.76 -11.37
C ALA A 400 7.84 -4.01 -12.70
N ASN A 401 6.68 -4.09 -13.37
CA ASN A 401 6.44 -3.46 -14.66
C ASN A 401 5.11 -2.69 -14.68
N PRO A 402 5.09 -1.44 -14.16
CA PRO A 402 3.88 -0.62 -14.14
C PRO A 402 3.33 -0.28 -15.54
N GLY A 403 4.17 -0.37 -16.58
CA GLY A 403 3.78 -0.12 -17.97
C GLY A 403 3.38 -1.38 -18.74
N ALA A 404 3.27 -2.54 -18.08
CA ALA A 404 2.79 -3.76 -18.71
C ALA A 404 1.37 -3.57 -19.26
N PRO A 405 1.06 -4.09 -20.46
CA PRO A 405 -0.28 -4.02 -21.05
C PRO A 405 -1.32 -4.63 -20.11
N LEU A 406 -2.46 -3.95 -19.98
CA LEU A 406 -3.60 -4.44 -19.21
C LEU A 406 -4.56 -5.25 -20.08
N SER A 407 -5.30 -6.17 -19.45
CA SER A 407 -6.37 -6.88 -20.13
C SER A 407 -7.46 -5.90 -20.59
N GLU A 408 -8.18 -6.24 -21.67
CA GLU A 408 -9.29 -5.41 -22.15
C GLU A 408 -10.36 -5.19 -21.06
N ALA A 409 -10.66 -6.21 -20.26
CA ALA A 409 -11.61 -6.10 -19.16
C ALA A 409 -11.21 -5.03 -18.13
N GLN A 410 -9.95 -5.03 -17.68
CA GLN A 410 -9.44 -4.03 -16.74
C GLN A 410 -9.45 -2.62 -17.31
N ARG A 411 -9.11 -2.46 -18.59
CA ARG A 411 -9.12 -1.14 -19.25
C ARG A 411 -10.54 -0.59 -19.39
N VAL A 412 -11.50 -1.46 -19.74
CA VAL A 412 -12.92 -1.12 -19.83
C VAL A 412 -13.48 -0.75 -18.45
N GLU A 413 -13.24 -1.57 -17.43
CA GLU A 413 -13.66 -1.28 -16.05
C GLU A 413 -13.10 0.06 -15.57
N ALA A 414 -11.83 0.34 -15.86
CA ALA A 414 -11.24 1.62 -15.52
C ALA A 414 -11.88 2.78 -16.28
N GLY A 415 -12.17 2.63 -17.58
CA GLY A 415 -12.90 3.61 -18.37
C GLY A 415 -14.32 3.86 -17.85
N GLU A 416 -15.05 2.81 -17.47
CA GLU A 416 -16.39 2.88 -16.89
C GLU A 416 -16.39 3.57 -15.53
N TYR A 417 -15.36 3.35 -14.71
CA TYR A 417 -15.19 4.08 -13.46
C TYR A 417 -14.98 5.58 -13.69
N LEU A 418 -14.10 5.95 -14.62
CA LEU A 418 -13.84 7.36 -14.95
C LEU A 418 -15.11 8.05 -15.48
N ASP A 419 -15.83 7.41 -16.39
CA ASP A 419 -17.07 7.94 -16.98
C ASP A 419 -18.22 7.99 -15.95
N GLY A 420 -18.52 6.86 -15.32
CA GLY A 420 -19.71 6.69 -14.48
C GLY A 420 -19.58 7.26 -13.06
N SER A 421 -18.37 7.26 -12.47
CA SER A 421 -18.15 7.74 -11.10
C SER A 421 -17.57 9.15 -11.06
N LEU A 422 -16.72 9.51 -12.02
CA LEU A 422 -16.03 10.82 -12.02
C LEU A 422 -16.55 11.79 -13.09
N GLY A 423 -17.32 11.32 -14.08
CA GLY A 423 -17.68 12.13 -15.25
C GLY A 423 -16.46 12.57 -16.06
N LEU A 424 -15.37 11.79 -16.03
CA LEU A 424 -14.14 12.10 -16.78
C LEU A 424 -14.13 11.36 -18.11
N HIS A 425 -14.19 12.13 -19.20
CA HIS A 425 -14.21 11.58 -20.55
C HIS A 425 -12.84 11.67 -21.24
N ALA A 426 -12.60 10.77 -22.22
CA ALA A 426 -11.32 10.66 -22.90
C ALA A 426 -10.91 11.93 -23.69
N ASP A 427 -11.89 12.68 -24.20
CA ASP A 427 -11.68 13.90 -25.00
C ASP A 427 -11.32 15.14 -24.17
N GLU A 428 -11.44 15.07 -22.83
CA GLU A 428 -11.03 16.16 -21.92
C GLU A 428 -9.51 16.21 -21.70
N GLY A 429 -8.83 15.08 -21.90
CA GLY A 429 -7.40 14.94 -21.70
C GLY A 429 -6.96 14.91 -20.23
N ALA A 430 -5.67 14.63 -19.99
CA ALA A 430 -5.12 14.45 -18.64
C ALA A 430 -5.21 15.73 -17.77
N ALA A 431 -5.28 16.92 -18.39
CA ALA A 431 -5.39 18.19 -17.67
C ALA A 431 -6.63 18.25 -16.76
N ALA A 432 -7.73 17.60 -17.15
CA ALA A 432 -8.96 17.53 -16.38
C ALA A 432 -8.77 16.88 -15.00
N MET A 433 -7.74 16.07 -14.78
CA MET A 433 -7.45 15.49 -13.46
C MET A 433 -7.28 16.55 -12.36
N ALA A 434 -6.81 17.75 -12.69
CA ALA A 434 -6.59 18.82 -11.73
C ALA A 434 -7.85 19.18 -10.92
N ARG A 435 -9.06 18.99 -11.47
CA ARG A 435 -10.31 19.33 -10.76
C ARG A 435 -10.59 18.46 -9.54
N TYR A 436 -10.01 17.25 -9.49
CA TYR A 436 -10.15 16.33 -8.35
C TYR A 436 -9.11 16.54 -7.24
N TRP A 437 -8.20 17.52 -7.40
CA TRP A 437 -7.35 18.00 -6.31
C TRP A 437 -8.04 19.18 -5.61
N LEU A 438 -8.49 18.95 -4.38
CA LEU A 438 -9.39 19.80 -3.57
C LEU A 438 -8.69 20.44 -2.34
N PRO A 439 -7.69 21.31 -2.50
CA PRO A 439 -6.90 21.83 -1.38
C PRO A 439 -7.72 22.66 -0.38
N ALA A 440 -8.82 23.30 -0.81
CA ALA A 440 -9.68 24.04 0.11
C ALA A 440 -10.52 23.12 1.02
N GLN A 441 -10.81 21.89 0.56
CA GLN A 441 -11.44 20.86 1.39
C GLN A 441 -10.50 20.45 2.53
N ALA A 442 -9.22 20.20 2.21
CA ALA A 442 -8.21 19.89 3.23
C ALA A 442 -8.06 21.04 4.25
N HIS A 443 -8.04 22.30 3.78
CA HIS A 443 -8.04 23.46 4.66
C HIS A 443 -9.26 23.52 5.59
N HIS A 444 -10.47 23.34 5.05
CA HIS A 444 -11.70 23.32 5.84
C HIS A 444 -11.64 22.26 6.97
N LEU A 445 -11.23 21.03 6.64
CA LEU A 445 -11.08 19.95 7.61
C LEU A 445 -10.02 20.29 8.68
N ASN A 446 -8.87 20.79 8.26
CA ASN A 446 -7.79 21.23 9.15
C ASN A 446 -8.26 22.32 10.11
N GLN A 447 -9.04 23.27 9.61
CA GLN A 447 -9.55 24.39 10.39
C GLN A 447 -10.58 23.92 11.42
N LEU A 448 -11.55 23.08 11.02
CA LEU A 448 -12.52 22.49 11.93
C LEU A 448 -11.85 21.64 13.03
N ALA A 449 -10.80 20.89 12.68
CA ALA A 449 -10.05 20.09 13.65
C ALA A 449 -9.28 20.97 14.65
N ALA A 450 -8.64 22.06 14.18
CA ALA A 450 -7.97 23.03 15.04
C ALA A 450 -8.94 23.67 16.02
N ASP A 451 -10.07 24.18 15.54
CA ASP A 451 -11.10 24.79 16.39
C ASP A 451 -11.66 23.81 17.41
N ALA A 452 -11.94 22.57 16.98
CA ALA A 452 -12.44 21.53 17.86
C ALA A 452 -11.47 21.23 19.01
N ALA A 453 -10.16 21.18 18.75
CA ALA A 453 -9.13 20.98 19.77
C ALA A 453 -9.13 22.08 20.85
N HIS A 454 -9.55 23.29 20.48
CA HIS A 454 -9.72 24.43 21.38
C HIS A 454 -11.14 24.54 21.97
N GLY A 455 -12.03 23.59 21.67
CA GLY A 455 -13.41 23.59 22.15
C GLY A 455 -14.33 24.56 21.43
N VAL A 456 -13.89 25.14 20.31
CA VAL A 456 -14.73 25.93 19.41
C VAL A 456 -15.37 24.96 18.42
N MET A 457 -16.69 24.88 18.47
CA MET A 457 -17.47 24.00 17.60
C MET A 457 -18.43 24.85 16.77
N PRO A 458 -18.76 24.42 15.55
CA PRO A 458 -19.86 25.02 14.79
C PRO A 458 -21.15 25.01 15.61
N PRO A 459 -22.07 25.96 15.39
CA PRO A 459 -23.34 25.99 16.08
C PRO A 459 -24.10 24.66 15.95
N SER A 460 -24.87 24.31 16.98
CA SER A 460 -25.77 23.14 16.99
C SER A 460 -27.22 23.50 16.64
N ALA A 461 -27.51 24.79 16.54
CA ALA A 461 -28.80 25.35 16.15
C ALA A 461 -28.57 26.63 15.37
N THR A 462 -29.43 26.88 14.39
CA THR A 462 -29.41 28.06 13.52
C THR A 462 -30.80 28.70 13.51
N LEU A 463 -30.93 29.85 12.86
CA LEU A 463 -32.24 30.49 12.62
C LEU A 463 -33.19 29.59 11.82
N PHE A 464 -32.67 28.63 11.05
CA PHE A 464 -33.42 27.73 10.17
C PHE A 464 -33.75 26.37 10.78
N GLY A 465 -33.21 26.08 11.98
CA GLY A 465 -33.41 24.81 12.67
C GLY A 465 -32.11 24.14 13.14
N GLN A 466 -32.18 22.83 13.35
CA GLN A 466 -31.08 22.00 13.81
C GLN A 466 -30.75 20.93 12.76
N PRO A 467 -29.50 20.43 12.70
CA PRO A 467 -29.15 19.36 11.76
C PRO A 467 -29.90 18.06 12.05
N ASP A 468 -30.27 17.33 11.01
CA ASP A 468 -31.05 16.08 11.10
C ASP A 468 -30.20 14.86 11.52
N PHE A 469 -28.86 14.99 11.60
CA PHE A 469 -27.93 13.93 11.95
C PHE A 469 -27.32 14.11 13.35
N PRO A 470 -26.90 13.03 14.06
CA PRO A 470 -26.21 13.11 15.34
C PRO A 470 -24.80 13.73 15.20
N VAL A 471 -24.73 15.06 15.11
CA VAL A 471 -23.50 15.79 14.79
C VAL A 471 -22.43 15.72 15.87
N ASN A 472 -22.82 15.44 17.11
CA ASN A 472 -21.93 15.59 18.27
C ASN A 472 -20.78 14.57 18.28
N ALA A 473 -21.02 13.33 17.85
CA ALA A 473 -20.00 12.29 17.87
C ALA A 473 -18.88 12.56 16.85
N GLN A 474 -19.26 12.80 15.58
CA GLN A 474 -18.32 13.08 14.50
C GLN A 474 -17.54 14.39 14.73
N ARG A 475 -18.23 15.43 15.20
CA ARG A 475 -17.59 16.69 15.59
C ARG A 475 -16.64 16.55 16.77
N GLN A 476 -16.94 15.68 17.73
CA GLN A 476 -16.03 15.42 18.85
C GLN A 476 -14.79 14.63 18.41
N ALA A 477 -14.91 13.77 17.39
CA ALA A 477 -13.78 13.05 16.80
C ALA A 477 -12.74 13.99 16.17
N LEU A 478 -13.17 15.14 15.61
CA LEU A 478 -12.28 16.15 15.02
C LEU A 478 -11.16 16.61 15.96
N LYS A 479 -11.40 16.61 17.29
CA LYS A 479 -10.38 16.97 18.28
C LYS A 479 -9.15 16.06 18.20
N GLY A 480 -9.38 14.78 17.92
CA GLY A 480 -8.35 13.74 17.84
C GLY A 480 -7.44 13.88 16.62
N VAL A 481 -7.91 14.55 15.56
CA VAL A 481 -7.17 14.66 14.28
C VAL A 481 -6.46 16.01 14.10
N SER A 482 -6.62 16.97 15.01
CA SER A 482 -6.01 18.32 14.95
C SER A 482 -4.48 18.39 14.75
N ARG A 483 -3.76 17.30 15.01
CA ARG A 483 -2.31 17.18 14.82
C ARG A 483 -1.91 16.61 13.45
N HIS A 484 -2.90 16.17 12.67
CA HIS A 484 -2.72 15.44 11.42
C HIS A 484 -3.26 16.28 10.27
N ALA A 485 -2.42 16.65 9.31
CA ALA A 485 -2.87 17.34 8.11
C ALA A 485 -3.88 16.48 7.35
N ALA A 486 -5.00 17.09 6.93
CA ALA A 486 -6.08 16.48 6.18
C ALA A 486 -5.75 16.25 4.70
N THR A 487 -4.58 16.69 4.20
CA THR A 487 -4.18 16.51 2.79
C THR A 487 -4.36 15.07 2.33
N ILE A 488 -4.03 14.09 3.17
CA ILE A 488 -4.12 12.67 2.87
C ILE A 488 -5.55 12.19 2.56
N HIS A 489 -6.57 12.80 3.17
CA HIS A 489 -7.98 12.45 2.91
C HIS A 489 -8.39 12.73 1.46
N MET A 490 -7.87 13.82 0.88
CA MET A 490 -8.02 14.12 -0.54
C MET A 490 -7.04 13.31 -1.39
N ALA A 491 -5.79 13.21 -0.94
CA ALA A 491 -4.69 12.69 -1.74
C ALA A 491 -4.81 11.20 -2.03
N GLU A 492 -5.40 10.41 -1.14
CA GLU A 492 -5.67 8.99 -1.38
C GLU A 492 -6.65 8.78 -2.54
N LYS A 493 -7.74 9.55 -2.59
CA LYS A 493 -8.71 9.49 -3.70
C LYS A 493 -8.09 9.93 -5.00
N PHE A 494 -7.35 11.04 -4.96
CA PHE A 494 -6.63 11.53 -6.12
C PHE A 494 -5.62 10.50 -6.67
N ALA A 495 -4.92 9.78 -5.78
CA ALA A 495 -4.03 8.69 -6.15
C ALA A 495 -4.80 7.55 -6.84
N PHE A 496 -5.96 7.17 -6.29
CA PHE A 496 -6.81 6.15 -6.90
C PHE A 496 -7.34 6.60 -8.28
N TYR A 497 -7.80 7.85 -8.42
CA TYR A 497 -8.27 8.38 -9.70
C TYR A 497 -7.16 8.41 -10.76
N LEU A 498 -5.93 8.79 -10.37
CA LEU A 498 -4.78 8.71 -11.26
C LEU A 498 -4.44 7.27 -11.66
N HIS A 499 -4.59 6.31 -10.74
CA HIS A 499 -4.42 4.89 -11.05
C HIS A 499 -5.43 4.43 -12.10
N MET A 500 -6.71 4.76 -11.92
CA MET A 500 -7.77 4.44 -12.88
C MET A 500 -7.55 5.12 -14.24
N ALA A 501 -7.09 6.39 -14.25
CA ALA A 501 -6.72 7.11 -15.46
C ALA A 501 -5.56 6.47 -16.22
N LEU A 502 -4.56 5.93 -15.51
CA LEU A 502 -3.46 5.17 -16.13
C LEU A 502 -3.94 3.82 -16.65
N ASN A 503 -4.84 3.15 -15.92
CA ASN A 503 -5.36 1.84 -16.30
C ASN A 503 -6.29 1.89 -17.50
N SER A 504 -7.03 2.97 -17.70
CA SER A 504 -7.95 3.09 -18.83
C SER A 504 -7.23 3.20 -20.18
N GLU A 505 -5.97 3.64 -20.18
CA GLU A 505 -5.20 3.98 -21.39
C GLU A 505 -5.89 5.03 -22.29
N LEU A 506 -6.89 5.75 -21.76
CA LEU A 506 -7.65 6.77 -22.51
C LEU A 506 -6.95 8.14 -22.53
N LEU A 507 -6.07 8.39 -21.57
CA LEU A 507 -5.40 9.68 -21.35
C LEU A 507 -3.88 9.55 -21.50
N GLU A 508 -3.20 10.66 -21.76
CA GLU A 508 -1.75 10.69 -21.98
C GLU A 508 -0.95 10.30 -20.72
N THR A 509 -0.20 9.20 -20.81
CA THR A 509 0.53 8.62 -19.69
C THR A 509 1.54 9.56 -19.04
N GLU A 510 2.37 10.27 -19.81
CA GLU A 510 3.40 11.15 -19.23
C GLU A 510 2.81 12.34 -18.47
N ALA A 511 1.69 12.90 -18.96
CA ALA A 511 0.95 13.95 -18.27
C ALA A 511 0.35 13.44 -16.96
N LEU A 512 -0.17 12.21 -16.92
CA LEU A 512 -0.63 11.58 -15.67
C LEU A 512 0.53 11.33 -14.68
N LEU A 513 1.71 10.94 -15.18
CA LEU A 513 2.89 10.77 -14.34
C LEU A 513 3.43 12.10 -13.77
N ASP A 514 3.19 13.24 -14.43
CA ASP A 514 3.46 14.57 -13.86
C ASP A 514 2.59 14.86 -12.64
N TYR A 515 1.32 14.43 -12.64
CA TYR A 515 0.48 14.51 -11.45
C TYR A 515 0.96 13.58 -10.34
N ALA A 516 1.38 12.35 -10.67
CA ALA A 516 1.96 11.45 -9.68
C ALA A 516 3.25 12.03 -9.05
N ARG A 517 4.10 12.71 -9.83
CA ARG A 517 5.27 13.47 -9.33
C ARG A 517 4.84 14.58 -8.36
N SER A 518 3.84 15.35 -8.75
CA SER A 518 3.31 16.48 -7.95
C SER A 518 2.68 15.99 -6.64
N LEU A 519 1.86 14.93 -6.69
CA LEU A 519 1.26 14.25 -5.54
C LEU A 519 2.32 13.78 -4.54
N ARG A 520 3.33 13.04 -5.01
CA ARG A 520 4.47 12.59 -4.18
C ARG A 520 5.16 13.78 -3.51
N SER A 521 5.48 14.82 -4.28
CA SER A 521 6.17 16.01 -3.77
C SER A 521 5.35 16.72 -2.68
N CYS A 522 4.02 16.83 -2.86
CA CYS A 522 3.11 17.41 -1.87
C CYS A 522 3.11 16.60 -0.57
N LEU A 523 2.92 15.28 -0.66
CA LEU A 523 2.88 14.42 0.51
C LEU A 523 4.22 14.40 1.25
N CYS A 524 5.35 14.39 0.53
CA CYS A 524 6.67 14.47 1.15
C CYS A 524 6.96 15.81 1.85
N ARG A 525 6.23 16.89 1.52
CA ARG A 525 6.35 18.20 2.16
C ARG A 525 5.44 18.34 3.38
N PHE A 526 4.21 17.85 3.29
CA PHE A 526 3.24 17.95 4.37
C PHE A 526 3.45 16.91 5.47
N TYR A 527 4.06 15.76 5.14
CA TYR A 527 4.38 14.72 6.11
C TYR A 527 5.90 14.50 6.18
N PRO A 528 6.50 14.47 7.39
CA PRO A 528 7.95 14.27 7.53
C PRO A 528 8.47 12.92 7.05
N ASN A 529 7.62 11.89 7.04
CA ASN A 529 7.91 10.54 6.57
C ASN A 529 6.61 9.76 6.36
N ALA A 530 6.71 8.59 5.72
CA ALA A 530 5.58 7.72 5.43
C ALA A 530 4.79 7.30 6.67
N LYS A 531 5.47 7.04 7.80
CA LYS A 531 4.79 6.70 9.06
C LYS A 531 3.84 7.81 9.52
N ARG A 532 4.28 9.07 9.48
CA ARG A 532 3.43 10.22 9.84
C ARG A 532 2.27 10.44 8.88
N MET A 533 2.46 10.15 7.60
CA MET A 533 1.39 10.17 6.61
C MET A 533 0.34 9.08 6.89
N LEU A 534 0.78 7.83 7.13
CA LEU A 534 -0.12 6.72 7.42
C LEU A 534 -0.86 6.90 8.76
N GLU A 535 -0.19 7.44 9.80
CA GLU A 535 -0.85 7.81 11.06
C GLU A 535 -1.94 8.86 10.84
N ALA A 536 -1.67 9.87 9.99
CA ALA A 536 -2.66 10.87 9.60
C ALA A 536 -3.82 10.25 8.82
N TRP A 537 -3.52 9.38 7.85
CA TRP A 537 -4.53 8.67 7.06
C TRP A 537 -5.47 7.88 7.97
N LEU A 538 -4.91 7.05 8.85
CA LEU A 538 -5.68 6.24 9.78
C LEU A 538 -6.56 7.11 10.69
N ALA A 539 -6.04 8.23 11.19
CA ALA A 539 -6.78 9.12 12.07
C ALA A 539 -7.96 9.79 11.34
N TRP A 540 -7.76 10.21 10.09
CA TRP A 540 -8.82 10.82 9.27
C TRP A 540 -9.85 9.79 8.80
N GLU A 541 -9.45 8.57 8.45
CA GLU A 541 -10.36 7.47 8.10
C GLU A 541 -11.31 7.13 9.25
N HIS A 542 -10.81 7.07 10.50
CA HIS A 542 -11.67 6.88 11.68
C HIS A 542 -12.61 8.08 11.93
N CYS A 543 -12.18 9.29 11.62
CA CYS A 543 -12.95 10.52 11.88
C CYS A 543 -14.06 10.74 10.84
N LEU A 544 -13.78 10.41 9.59
CA LEU A 544 -14.64 10.65 8.42
C LEU A 544 -14.80 9.35 7.61
N PRO A 545 -15.43 8.30 8.18
CA PRO A 545 -15.64 7.06 7.45
C PRO A 545 -16.56 7.29 6.25
N GLU A 546 -16.22 6.72 5.10
CA GLU A 546 -17.08 6.74 3.93
C GLU A 546 -18.24 5.76 4.13
N SER A 547 -19.48 6.23 4.04
CA SER A 547 -20.66 5.36 4.26
C SER A 547 -20.92 4.37 3.12
N GLU A 548 -20.38 4.63 1.92
CA GLU A 548 -20.61 3.84 0.71
C GLU A 548 -19.50 2.82 0.43
N HIS A 549 -18.34 2.95 1.07
CA HIS A 549 -17.19 2.07 0.88
C HIS A 549 -16.84 1.31 2.17
N ALA A 550 -16.13 0.19 2.02
CA ALA A 550 -15.51 -0.46 3.16
C ALA A 550 -14.47 0.48 3.79
N SER A 551 -14.36 0.46 5.12
CA SER A 551 -13.36 1.26 5.80
C SER A 551 -11.96 0.72 5.50
N LEU A 552 -11.02 1.64 5.26
CA LEU A 552 -9.61 1.30 4.98
C LEU A 552 -8.77 1.19 6.26
N CYS A 553 -9.39 1.24 7.45
CA CYS A 553 -8.67 1.27 8.72
C CYS A 553 -7.71 0.09 8.92
N ASN A 554 -8.13 -1.12 8.54
CA ASN A 554 -7.32 -2.33 8.76
C ASN A 554 -6.16 -2.42 7.78
N GLU A 555 -6.35 -1.97 6.54
CA GLU A 555 -5.35 -1.88 5.48
C GLU A 555 -4.29 -0.84 5.83
N ILE A 556 -4.69 0.36 6.25
CA ILE A 556 -3.76 1.42 6.66
C ILE A 556 -2.99 0.99 7.92
N ALA A 557 -3.67 0.38 8.90
CA ALA A 557 -3.03 -0.14 10.11
C ALA A 557 -2.00 -1.23 9.78
N TRP A 558 -2.31 -2.11 8.83
CA TRP A 558 -1.34 -3.10 8.34
C TRP A 558 -0.08 -2.42 7.78
N HIS A 559 -0.26 -1.41 6.94
CA HIS A 559 0.86 -0.67 6.36
C HIS A 559 1.72 0.10 7.38
N LEU A 560 1.18 0.43 8.56
CA LEU A 560 1.91 1.02 9.69
C LEU A 560 2.73 -0.01 10.49
N GLU A 561 2.25 -1.25 10.55
CA GLU A 561 2.74 -2.27 11.49
C GLU A 561 3.65 -3.32 10.83
N ASP A 562 3.39 -3.71 9.58
CA ASP A 562 4.18 -4.73 8.89
C ASP A 562 5.52 -4.14 8.38
N PRO A 563 6.68 -4.67 8.79
CA PRO A 563 7.97 -4.15 8.34
C PRO A 563 8.21 -4.31 6.83
N GLY A 564 7.48 -5.22 6.17
CA GLY A 564 7.53 -5.41 4.72
C GLY A 564 6.74 -4.37 3.94
N SER A 565 5.78 -3.68 4.56
CA SER A 565 4.99 -2.61 3.95
C SER A 565 5.84 -1.67 3.11
N LEU A 566 5.50 -1.51 1.83
CA LEU A 566 6.27 -0.72 0.86
C LEU A 566 6.51 0.72 1.34
N PHE A 567 5.59 1.30 2.11
CA PHE A 567 5.72 2.65 2.68
C PHE A 567 7.00 2.85 3.52
N HIS A 568 7.55 1.80 4.13
CA HIS A 568 8.82 1.86 4.86
C HIS A 568 10.07 1.91 3.96
N TRP A 569 9.88 1.72 2.66
CA TRP A 569 10.93 1.56 1.66
C TRP A 569 10.80 2.53 0.48
N LEU A 570 9.81 3.42 0.51
CA LEU A 570 9.67 4.52 -0.45
C LEU A 570 10.74 5.58 -0.19
N ASP A 571 11.30 6.12 -1.27
CA ASP A 571 12.16 7.31 -1.17
C ASP A 571 11.31 8.54 -0.80
N TRP A 572 11.49 9.01 0.43
CA TRP A 572 10.74 10.12 0.98
C TRP A 572 11.45 11.45 0.67
N ARG A 573 11.28 11.94 -0.56
CA ARG A 573 11.92 13.18 -1.04
C ARG A 573 10.92 14.06 -1.78
N ALA A 574 10.96 15.34 -1.42
CA ALA A 574 10.23 16.38 -2.12
C ALA A 574 11.05 16.95 -3.29
N ASP A 575 10.39 17.16 -4.43
CA ASP A 575 10.96 17.88 -5.57
C ASP A 575 10.65 19.38 -5.47
N ALA A 576 10.84 20.11 -6.57
CA ALA A 576 10.34 21.48 -6.73
C ALA A 576 8.83 21.55 -6.38
N TRP A 577 8.43 22.69 -5.81
CA TRP A 577 7.05 22.86 -5.36
C TRP A 577 6.11 22.93 -6.56
N ARG A 578 5.18 21.98 -6.63
CA ARG A 578 4.08 21.98 -7.58
C ARG A 578 2.97 21.10 -7.02
N GLU A 579 1.81 21.70 -6.77
CA GLU A 579 0.60 20.93 -6.46
C GLU A 579 -0.04 20.41 -7.76
N PRO A 580 -0.82 19.32 -7.70
CA PRO A 580 -1.62 18.86 -8.83
C PRO A 580 -2.58 19.92 -9.39
N SER A 581 -3.08 20.84 -8.57
CA SER A 581 -3.91 21.96 -9.02
C SER A 581 -3.54 23.25 -8.31
N GLU A 582 -3.99 24.38 -8.86
CA GLU A 582 -3.80 25.68 -8.24
C GLU A 582 -4.55 25.76 -6.90
N ARG A 583 -3.84 26.24 -5.87
CA ARG A 583 -4.41 26.45 -4.54
C ARG A 583 -5.02 27.85 -4.47
N PRO A 584 -6.34 28.00 -4.23
CA PRO A 584 -6.94 29.31 -4.05
C PRO A 584 -6.40 29.97 -2.77
N THR A 585 -6.35 31.30 -2.74
CA THR A 585 -6.11 32.02 -1.48
C THR A 585 -7.30 31.88 -0.54
N LEU A 586 -7.09 32.07 0.77
CA LEU A 586 -8.19 32.03 1.74
C LEU A 586 -9.32 33.01 1.38
N SER A 587 -8.97 34.22 0.92
CA SER A 587 -9.94 35.25 0.54
C SER A 587 -10.70 34.89 -0.75
N GLN A 588 -10.04 34.28 -1.74
CA GLN A 588 -10.72 33.75 -2.92
C GLN A 588 -11.67 32.62 -2.56
N PHE A 589 -11.24 31.66 -1.74
CA PHE A 589 -12.10 30.57 -1.29
C PHE A 589 -13.30 31.08 -0.47
N THR A 590 -13.08 32.09 0.38
CA THR A 590 -14.16 32.75 1.13
C THR A 590 -15.15 33.45 0.19
N ALA A 591 -14.66 34.14 -0.84
CA ALA A 591 -15.52 34.79 -1.83
C ALA A 591 -16.31 33.76 -2.67
N MET A 592 -15.67 32.68 -3.12
CA MET A 592 -16.38 31.59 -3.82
C MET A 592 -17.46 30.95 -2.93
N SER A 593 -17.22 30.87 -1.62
CA SER A 593 -18.17 30.32 -0.66
C SER A 593 -19.45 31.16 -0.47
N LEU A 594 -19.49 32.38 -0.99
CA LEU A 594 -20.69 33.22 -0.96
C LEU A 594 -21.83 32.70 -1.86
N VAL A 595 -21.53 31.78 -2.79
CA VAL A 595 -22.55 31.11 -3.63
C VAL A 595 -23.47 30.18 -2.84
N GLY A 596 -22.99 29.68 -1.70
CA GLY A 596 -23.66 28.59 -1.02
C GLY A 596 -24.95 28.99 -0.31
N PRO A 597 -25.92 28.07 -0.16
CA PRO A 597 -25.91 26.70 -0.65
C PRO A 597 -26.67 26.53 -1.97
N LEU A 598 -26.57 27.48 -2.91
CA LEU A 598 -27.18 27.33 -4.24
C LEU A 598 -26.53 26.18 -5.03
N ASN A 599 -25.22 26.02 -4.85
CA ASN A 599 -24.41 24.94 -5.44
C ASN A 599 -23.65 24.16 -4.36
N SER A 600 -23.08 23.03 -4.77
CA SER A 600 -22.09 22.32 -3.96
C SER A 600 -20.87 23.22 -3.68
N ALA A 601 -20.18 22.95 -2.57
CA ALA A 601 -19.01 23.73 -2.18
C ALA A 601 -17.88 23.59 -3.21
N VAL A 602 -17.34 24.73 -3.64
CA VAL A 602 -16.27 24.81 -4.65
C VAL A 602 -14.91 24.71 -3.96
N TRP A 603 -14.38 23.48 -3.86
CA TRP A 603 -13.19 23.16 -3.07
C TRP A 603 -11.84 23.38 -3.80
N SER A 604 -11.87 23.79 -5.06
CA SER A 604 -10.70 24.06 -5.90
C SER A 604 -10.91 25.35 -6.70
N GLU A 605 -9.83 25.95 -7.20
CA GLU A 605 -9.94 27.11 -8.09
C GLU A 605 -10.61 26.68 -9.40
N PRO A 606 -11.72 27.32 -9.84
CA PRO A 606 -12.39 26.96 -11.07
C PRO A 606 -11.46 27.10 -12.28
N GLN A 607 -11.39 26.05 -13.08
CA GLN A 607 -10.62 26.02 -14.32
C GLN A 607 -11.56 26.03 -15.53
N GLN A 608 -10.99 26.27 -16.70
CA GLN A 608 -11.77 26.14 -17.92
C GLN A 608 -12.13 24.66 -18.12
N GLU A 609 -13.41 24.38 -18.31
CA GLU A 609 -13.91 23.01 -18.49
C GLU A 609 -13.76 22.55 -19.95
N SER A 610 -14.01 21.27 -20.17
CA SER A 610 -13.98 20.67 -21.51
C SER A 610 -15.06 21.27 -22.43
N PRO A 611 -14.94 21.11 -23.76
CA PRO A 611 -15.95 21.58 -24.70
C PRO A 611 -17.36 21.04 -24.43
N ARG A 612 -17.44 19.82 -23.88
CA ARG A 612 -18.69 19.15 -23.51
C ARG A 612 -19.35 19.84 -22.32
N GLU A 613 -18.64 19.92 -21.21
CA GLU A 613 -19.10 20.62 -20.00
C GLU A 613 -19.43 22.09 -20.28
N CYS A 614 -18.63 22.75 -21.12
CA CYS A 614 -18.92 24.11 -21.57
C CYS A 614 -20.23 24.24 -22.34
N ALA A 615 -20.70 23.19 -23.03
CA ALA A 615 -21.98 23.23 -23.73
C ALA A 615 -23.16 23.20 -22.74
N GLU A 616 -23.07 22.35 -21.70
CA GLU A 616 -24.09 22.26 -20.65
C GLU A 616 -24.17 23.55 -19.83
N ILE A 617 -23.01 24.10 -19.43
CA ILE A 617 -22.95 25.39 -18.73
C ILE A 617 -23.51 26.52 -19.60
N ARG A 618 -23.22 26.55 -20.91
CA ARG A 618 -23.81 27.55 -21.84
C ARG A 618 -25.32 27.42 -21.93
N GLU A 619 -25.84 26.21 -22.07
CA GLU A 619 -27.29 25.99 -22.14
C GLU A 619 -27.99 26.49 -20.87
N TRP A 620 -27.41 26.22 -19.69
CA TRP A 620 -27.93 26.74 -18.43
C TRP A 620 -27.90 28.27 -18.38
N VAL A 621 -26.75 28.89 -18.67
CA VAL A 621 -26.60 30.35 -18.64
C VAL A 621 -27.54 31.02 -19.67
N GLU A 622 -27.67 30.48 -20.87
CA GLU A 622 -28.54 31.02 -21.93
C GLU A 622 -30.03 30.87 -21.57
N SER A 623 -30.43 29.73 -21.00
CA SER A 623 -31.83 29.47 -20.63
C SER A 623 -32.30 30.26 -19.41
N HIS A 624 -31.43 30.50 -18.43
CA HIS A 624 -31.80 31.14 -17.15
C HIS A 624 -31.49 32.63 -17.11
N TYR A 625 -30.42 33.07 -17.79
CA TYR A 625 -29.94 34.47 -17.75
C TYR A 625 -29.84 35.13 -19.13
N HIS A 626 -30.11 34.39 -20.21
CA HIS A 626 -30.03 34.89 -21.59
C HIS A 626 -28.65 35.44 -21.99
N LEU A 627 -27.57 34.92 -21.41
CA LEU A 627 -26.21 35.35 -21.75
C LEU A 627 -25.63 34.41 -22.81
N ALA A 628 -25.30 34.95 -23.98
CA ALA A 628 -24.81 34.17 -25.12
C ALA A 628 -23.30 34.34 -25.35
N SER A 629 -22.65 35.28 -24.65
CA SER A 629 -21.25 35.62 -24.87
C SER A 629 -20.51 36.12 -23.62
N ALA A 630 -19.18 36.19 -23.71
CA ALA A 630 -18.33 36.75 -22.67
C ALA A 630 -18.60 38.24 -22.39
N ASP A 631 -19.02 39.01 -23.40
CA ASP A 631 -19.38 40.43 -23.25
C ASP A 631 -20.71 40.59 -22.50
N ASP A 632 -21.69 39.73 -22.82
CA ASP A 632 -22.98 39.67 -22.10
C ASP A 632 -22.73 39.30 -20.63
N MET A 633 -21.89 38.30 -20.36
CA MET A 633 -21.53 37.87 -19.01
C MET A 633 -20.88 39.00 -18.20
N GLN A 634 -19.87 39.68 -18.76
CA GLN A 634 -19.19 40.78 -18.06
C GLN A 634 -20.13 41.95 -17.79
N THR A 635 -20.98 42.30 -18.76
CA THR A 635 -21.96 43.38 -18.62
C THR A 635 -23.00 43.04 -17.56
N PHE A 636 -23.51 41.81 -17.57
CA PHE A 636 -24.50 41.35 -16.59
C PHE A 636 -23.93 41.33 -15.17
N LEU A 637 -22.73 40.78 -14.97
CA LEU A 637 -22.04 40.78 -13.68
C LEU A 637 -21.81 42.21 -13.16
N ALA A 638 -21.40 43.14 -14.03
CA ALA A 638 -21.24 44.55 -13.65
C ALA A 638 -22.57 45.18 -13.20
N SER A 639 -23.66 44.90 -13.92
CA SER A 639 -25.01 45.36 -13.57
C SER A 639 -25.50 44.79 -12.24
N MET A 640 -25.31 43.49 -12.00
CA MET A 640 -25.69 42.82 -10.75
C MET A 640 -24.92 43.37 -9.55
N LEU A 641 -23.63 43.64 -9.71
CA LEU A 641 -22.79 44.24 -8.67
C LEU A 641 -23.27 45.65 -8.28
N GLU A 642 -23.77 46.44 -9.23
CA GLU A 642 -24.23 47.82 -8.97
C GLU A 642 -25.67 47.88 -8.45
N ALA A 643 -26.61 47.18 -9.10
CA ALA A 643 -28.04 47.26 -8.83
C ALA A 643 -28.60 45.93 -8.31
N GLY A 644 -28.48 44.85 -9.09
CA GLY A 644 -29.03 43.52 -8.78
C GLY A 644 -30.55 43.45 -8.67
N ASP A 645 -31.09 42.28 -8.33
CA ASP A 645 -32.52 42.06 -8.11
C ASP A 645 -33.00 42.83 -6.86
N ARG A 646 -32.11 43.07 -5.88
CA ARG A 646 -32.43 43.87 -4.68
C ARG A 646 -32.97 45.26 -5.02
N GLN A 647 -32.50 45.87 -6.12
CA GLN A 647 -32.97 47.18 -6.54
C GLN A 647 -34.43 47.11 -7.01
N GLU A 648 -34.86 46.00 -7.63
CA GLU A 648 -36.26 45.77 -7.98
C GLU A 648 -37.13 45.80 -6.73
N TYR A 649 -36.71 45.13 -5.65
CA TYR A 649 -37.39 45.17 -4.36
C TYR A 649 -37.47 46.60 -3.80
N GLN A 650 -36.33 47.29 -3.71
CA GLN A 650 -36.22 48.63 -3.12
C GLN A 650 -37.10 49.67 -3.84
N ILE A 651 -37.24 49.55 -5.17
CA ILE A 651 -38.03 50.51 -5.96
C ILE A 651 -39.51 50.14 -5.97
N ASN A 652 -39.84 48.87 -6.22
CA ASN A 652 -41.21 48.46 -6.53
C ASN A 652 -42.00 47.95 -5.32
N TYR A 653 -41.32 47.52 -4.26
CA TYR A 653 -41.95 46.77 -3.17
C TYR A 653 -41.71 47.41 -1.79
N GLU A 654 -40.47 47.80 -1.47
CA GLU A 654 -40.11 48.45 -0.21
C GLU A 654 -41.00 49.67 0.14
N PRO A 655 -41.41 50.56 -0.80
CA PRO A 655 -42.25 51.70 -0.45
C PRO A 655 -43.63 51.33 0.12
N TYR A 656 -44.13 50.12 -0.16
CA TYR A 656 -45.39 49.63 0.37
C TYR A 656 -45.31 49.28 1.86
N THR A 657 -44.12 49.00 2.39
CA THR A 657 -43.90 48.76 3.84
C THR A 657 -44.25 49.98 4.69
N LEU A 658 -44.18 51.19 4.10
CA LEU A 658 -44.50 52.46 4.74
C LEU A 658 -45.98 52.87 4.56
N ASN A 659 -46.76 52.17 3.72
CA ASN A 659 -48.13 52.54 3.39
C ASN A 659 -49.03 51.32 3.10
N THR A 660 -49.51 50.69 4.17
CA THR A 660 -50.40 49.52 4.11
C THR A 660 -51.69 49.77 3.33
N GLN A 661 -52.27 50.98 3.42
CA GLN A 661 -53.50 51.31 2.68
C GLN A 661 -53.29 51.28 1.17
N ARG A 662 -52.13 51.78 0.70
CA ARG A 662 -51.77 51.71 -0.72
C ARG A 662 -51.53 50.27 -1.17
N LEU A 663 -50.89 49.45 -0.33
CA LEU A 663 -50.64 48.04 -0.60
C LEU A 663 -51.94 47.25 -0.77
N GLU A 664 -52.87 47.40 0.18
CA GLU A 664 -54.19 46.74 0.12
C GLU A 664 -54.99 47.17 -1.11
N ALA A 665 -54.92 48.45 -1.47
CA ALA A 665 -55.59 48.96 -2.67
C ALA A 665 -54.98 48.37 -3.96
N GLU A 666 -53.65 48.29 -4.07
CA GLU A 666 -52.97 47.71 -5.23
C GLU A 666 -53.33 46.22 -5.40
N ILE A 667 -53.26 45.45 -4.31
CA ILE A 667 -53.66 44.03 -4.29
C ILE A 667 -55.12 43.87 -4.75
N ALA A 668 -56.04 44.69 -4.21
CA ALA A 668 -57.45 44.61 -4.59
C ALA A 668 -57.71 44.96 -6.06
N ILE A 669 -56.95 45.90 -6.63
CA ILE A 669 -57.01 46.26 -8.06
C ILE A 669 -56.61 45.05 -8.91
N LEU A 670 -55.45 44.46 -8.63
CA LEU A 670 -54.91 43.32 -9.37
C LEU A 670 -55.78 42.05 -9.23
N GLU A 671 -56.40 41.84 -8.07
CA GLU A 671 -57.35 40.72 -7.85
C GLU A 671 -58.69 40.90 -8.58
N SER A 672 -59.07 42.14 -8.89
CA SER A 672 -60.36 42.45 -9.54
C SER A 672 -60.32 42.42 -11.07
N GLY A 673 -59.14 42.36 -11.68
CA GLY A 673 -58.93 42.35 -13.14
C GLY A 673 -58.53 40.98 -13.70
N ASP A 674 -58.65 40.82 -15.02
CA ASP A 674 -58.05 39.68 -15.74
C ASP A 674 -56.52 39.80 -15.69
N CYS A 675 -55.89 38.98 -14.86
CA CYS A 675 -54.47 39.08 -14.50
C CYS A 675 -53.56 38.36 -15.52
N ALA A 676 -52.73 39.12 -16.24
CA ALA A 676 -51.66 38.58 -17.08
C ALA A 676 -50.57 37.90 -16.23
N GLU A 677 -49.73 37.06 -16.81
CA GLU A 677 -48.68 36.33 -16.07
C GLU A 677 -47.74 37.26 -15.27
N GLU A 678 -47.30 38.38 -15.86
CA GLU A 678 -46.47 39.37 -15.17
C GLU A 678 -47.21 40.01 -13.97
N ASP A 679 -48.50 40.31 -14.14
CA ASP A 679 -49.35 40.85 -13.07
C ASP A 679 -49.54 39.82 -11.93
N ARG A 680 -49.48 38.51 -12.23
CA ARG A 680 -49.57 37.43 -11.22
C ARG A 680 -48.32 37.38 -10.34
N HIS A 681 -47.13 37.47 -10.94
CA HIS A 681 -45.87 37.51 -10.20
C HIS A 681 -45.78 38.79 -9.35
N HIS A 682 -46.24 39.91 -9.89
CA HIS A 682 -46.29 41.16 -9.14
C HIS A 682 -47.26 41.08 -7.96
N LEU A 683 -48.49 40.60 -8.18
CA LEU A 683 -49.48 40.37 -7.13
C LEU A 683 -48.97 39.42 -6.04
N LEU A 684 -48.28 38.35 -6.42
CA LEU A 684 -47.67 37.42 -5.48
C LEU A 684 -46.67 38.14 -4.58
N ARG A 685 -45.71 38.86 -5.15
CA ARG A 685 -44.70 39.61 -4.40
C ARG A 685 -45.32 40.68 -3.49
N LEU A 686 -46.39 41.36 -3.92
CA LEU A 686 -47.14 42.28 -3.05
C LEU A 686 -47.78 41.57 -1.85
N ARG A 687 -48.30 40.35 -2.03
CA ARG A 687 -48.81 39.53 -0.91
C ARG A 687 -47.69 39.15 0.05
N ARG A 688 -46.50 38.79 -0.47
CA ARG A 688 -45.31 38.52 0.36
C ARG A 688 -44.91 39.73 1.20
N VAL A 689 -44.91 40.93 0.60
CA VAL A 689 -44.68 42.20 1.34
C VAL A 689 -45.74 42.41 2.41
N ARG A 690 -47.03 42.20 2.09
CA ARG A 690 -48.14 42.37 3.05
C ARG A 690 -47.98 41.45 4.25
N ASP A 691 -47.62 40.20 3.99
CA ASP A 691 -47.55 39.15 5.00
C ASP A 691 -46.16 39.12 5.68
N ASN A 692 -45.22 39.97 5.23
CA ASN A 692 -43.80 39.97 5.60
C ASN A 692 -43.20 38.56 5.53
N GLU A 693 -43.51 37.85 4.45
CA GLU A 693 -43.13 36.45 4.29
C GLU A 693 -41.61 36.30 4.40
N ASP A 694 -41.18 35.35 5.24
CA ASP A 694 -39.77 35.07 5.56
C ASP A 694 -38.93 36.29 5.97
N GLY A 695 -39.58 37.37 6.45
CA GLY A 695 -38.92 38.60 6.90
C GLY A 695 -38.42 39.51 5.78
N CYS A 696 -38.96 39.37 4.55
CA CYS A 696 -38.52 40.14 3.38
C CYS A 696 -38.55 41.68 3.53
N ASN A 697 -39.31 42.24 4.49
CA ASN A 697 -39.35 43.67 4.77
C ASN A 697 -38.32 44.14 5.81
N GLU A 698 -37.71 43.20 6.55
CA GLU A 698 -36.83 43.50 7.69
C GLU A 698 -35.37 43.11 7.40
N ILE A 699 -35.18 42.14 6.51
CA ILE A 699 -33.89 41.55 6.20
C ILE A 699 -33.38 42.11 4.88
N ASP A 700 -32.10 42.49 4.84
CA ASP A 700 -31.42 42.84 3.60
C ASP A 700 -31.25 41.60 2.71
N MET A 701 -31.76 41.66 1.47
CA MET A 701 -31.73 40.55 0.51
C MET A 701 -30.54 40.61 -0.45
N ALA A 702 -29.55 41.49 -0.24
CA ALA A 702 -28.35 41.59 -1.09
C ALA A 702 -27.56 40.27 -1.26
N ALA A 703 -27.64 39.34 -0.29
CA ALA A 703 -27.02 38.02 -0.35
C ALA A 703 -27.53 37.17 -1.51
N TRP A 704 -28.78 37.38 -1.94
CA TRP A 704 -29.33 36.73 -3.14
C TRP A 704 -28.58 37.14 -4.41
N ASP A 705 -28.34 38.45 -4.59
CA ASP A 705 -27.56 38.95 -5.72
C ASP A 705 -26.11 38.49 -5.65
N ILE A 706 -25.50 38.58 -4.47
CA ILE A 706 -24.09 38.20 -4.26
C ILE A 706 -23.87 36.73 -4.62
N ALA A 707 -24.76 35.83 -4.21
CA ALA A 707 -24.65 34.42 -4.52
C ALA A 707 -24.74 34.17 -6.04
N GLN A 708 -25.69 34.80 -6.74
CA GLN A 708 -25.82 34.72 -8.19
C GLN A 708 -24.60 35.29 -8.92
N ILE A 709 -24.05 36.42 -8.46
CA ILE A 709 -22.82 37.02 -9.02
C ILE A 709 -21.67 36.02 -8.96
N VAL A 710 -21.49 35.36 -7.81
CA VAL A 710 -20.41 34.40 -7.60
C VAL A 710 -20.62 33.15 -8.44
N ASP A 711 -21.86 32.64 -8.52
CA ASP A 711 -22.21 31.49 -9.36
C ASP A 711 -21.88 31.75 -10.84
N LEU A 712 -22.36 32.88 -11.37
CA LEU A 712 -22.12 33.29 -12.74
C LEU A 712 -20.65 33.61 -13.01
N ALA A 713 -19.90 34.10 -12.02
CA ALA A 713 -18.46 34.28 -12.13
C ALA A 713 -17.73 32.94 -12.24
N ILE A 714 -18.14 31.92 -11.49
CA ILE A 714 -17.61 30.56 -11.57
C ILE A 714 -17.92 29.96 -12.95
N ALA A 715 -19.18 30.02 -13.40
CA ALA A 715 -19.57 29.58 -14.73
C ALA A 715 -18.80 30.33 -15.83
N GLY A 716 -18.66 31.65 -15.71
CA GLY A 716 -17.87 32.47 -16.62
C GLY A 716 -16.40 32.07 -16.67
N ARG A 717 -15.81 31.66 -15.53
CA ARG A 717 -14.44 31.14 -15.45
C ARG A 717 -14.32 29.77 -16.12
N GLN A 718 -15.30 28.90 -15.93
CA GLN A 718 -15.38 27.55 -16.53
C GLN A 718 -15.59 27.58 -18.04
N LEU A 719 -16.38 28.53 -18.54
CA LEU A 719 -16.59 28.75 -19.98
C LEU A 719 -15.37 29.38 -20.68
N GLY A 720 -14.37 29.84 -19.93
CA GLY A 720 -13.28 30.66 -20.45
C GLY A 720 -13.71 32.07 -20.86
N TRP A 721 -14.87 32.55 -20.40
CA TRP A 721 -15.40 33.89 -20.66
C TRP A 721 -14.81 34.94 -19.71
N LEU A 722 -14.37 34.51 -18.53
CA LEU A 722 -13.59 35.32 -17.59
C LEU A 722 -12.15 34.80 -17.49
N SER A 723 -11.19 35.71 -17.59
CA SER A 723 -9.80 35.42 -17.25
C SER A 723 -9.65 35.23 -15.73
N SER A 724 -8.56 34.59 -15.27
CA SER A 724 -8.27 34.46 -13.84
C SER A 724 -8.25 35.82 -13.11
N THR A 725 -7.70 36.88 -13.75
CA THR A 725 -7.71 38.23 -13.17
C THR A 725 -9.11 38.81 -13.09
N SER A 726 -9.90 38.72 -14.17
CA SER A 726 -11.29 39.23 -14.17
C SER A 726 -12.19 38.50 -13.18
N PHE A 727 -12.00 37.19 -13.04
CA PHE A 727 -12.68 36.36 -12.04
C PHE A 727 -12.32 36.83 -10.62
N ALA A 728 -11.04 37.00 -10.31
CA ALA A 728 -10.58 37.50 -9.01
C ALA A 728 -11.12 38.92 -8.71
N ASP A 729 -11.21 39.80 -9.70
CA ASP A 729 -11.78 41.14 -9.54
C ASP A 729 -13.27 41.09 -9.18
N VAL A 730 -14.06 40.22 -9.84
CA VAL A 730 -15.48 40.02 -9.53
C VAL A 730 -15.65 39.44 -8.12
N LEU A 731 -14.88 38.40 -7.76
CA LEU A 731 -14.89 37.83 -6.42
C LEU A 731 -14.52 38.85 -5.35
N GLY A 732 -13.52 39.70 -5.59
CA GLY A 732 -13.13 40.76 -4.67
C GLY A 732 -14.24 41.80 -4.43
N ARG A 733 -15.00 42.14 -5.47
CA ARG A 733 -16.16 43.04 -5.36
C ARG A 733 -17.33 42.38 -4.62
N ALA A 734 -17.62 41.12 -4.91
CA ALA A 734 -18.64 40.34 -4.20
C ALA A 734 -18.30 40.20 -2.70
N TYR A 735 -17.03 39.94 -2.38
CA TYR A 735 -16.52 39.92 -1.01
C TYR A 735 -16.76 41.24 -0.29
N GLN A 736 -16.43 42.37 -0.92
CA GLN A 736 -16.64 43.69 -0.32
C GLN A 736 -18.14 43.99 -0.13
N LEU A 737 -18.97 43.65 -1.10
CA LEU A 737 -20.42 43.84 -1.00
C LEU A 737 -21.01 43.02 0.15
N ALA A 738 -20.58 41.77 0.33
CA ALA A 738 -20.99 40.96 1.48
C ALA A 738 -20.58 41.59 2.82
N ALA A 739 -19.35 42.11 2.91
CA ALA A 739 -18.83 42.77 4.10
C ALA A 739 -19.55 44.09 4.44
N ASP A 740 -20.06 44.80 3.44
CA ASP A 740 -20.77 46.07 3.63
C ASP A 740 -22.21 45.86 4.12
N HIS A 741 -22.87 44.78 3.68
CA HIS A 741 -24.28 44.50 3.96
C HIS A 741 -24.52 43.62 5.20
N TYR A 742 -23.56 42.75 5.56
CA TYR A 742 -23.76 41.73 6.59
C TYR A 742 -22.62 41.68 7.62
N SER A 743 -22.94 41.21 8.84
CA SER A 743 -21.95 41.12 9.93
C SER A 743 -21.39 39.70 10.14
N GLY A 744 -22.00 38.68 9.50
CA GLY A 744 -21.61 37.28 9.64
C GLY A 744 -22.47 36.33 8.81
N TRP A 745 -22.06 35.05 8.80
CA TRP A 745 -22.73 33.99 8.01
C TRP A 745 -24.21 33.77 8.36
N GLN A 746 -24.63 33.97 9.62
CA GLN A 746 -26.05 33.85 9.99
C GLN A 746 -26.92 34.93 9.33
N ASP A 747 -26.44 36.19 9.33
CA ASP A 747 -27.17 37.31 8.71
C ASP A 747 -27.18 37.15 7.19
N TYR A 748 -26.06 36.72 6.60
CA TYR A 748 -25.96 36.43 5.17
C TYR A 748 -26.91 35.31 4.76
N ALA A 749 -26.98 34.22 5.53
CA ALA A 749 -27.91 33.12 5.31
C ALA A 749 -29.38 33.58 5.39
N ALA A 750 -29.71 34.46 6.34
CA ALA A 750 -31.05 35.05 6.47
C ALA A 750 -31.40 35.90 5.24
N GLY A 751 -30.48 36.76 4.78
CA GLY A 751 -30.65 37.54 3.56
C GLY A 751 -30.83 36.68 2.32
N MET A 752 -30.06 35.60 2.22
CA MET A 752 -30.15 34.68 1.09
C MET A 752 -31.48 33.93 1.08
N TYR A 753 -31.93 33.42 2.23
CA TYR A 753 -33.22 32.73 2.35
C TYR A 753 -34.40 33.66 2.04
N ALA A 754 -34.39 34.89 2.58
CA ALA A 754 -35.41 35.89 2.30
C ALA A 754 -35.47 36.25 0.80
N GLY A 755 -34.30 36.46 0.17
CA GLY A 755 -34.23 36.74 -1.27
C GLY A 755 -34.70 35.57 -2.12
N PHE A 756 -34.24 34.34 -1.83
CA PHE A 756 -34.68 33.13 -2.54
C PHE A 756 -36.20 32.94 -2.44
N SER A 757 -36.78 33.13 -1.25
CA SER A 757 -38.23 33.04 -1.04
C SER A 757 -39.01 34.15 -1.76
N PHE A 758 -38.48 35.38 -1.76
CA PHE A 758 -39.14 36.54 -2.36
C PHE A 758 -39.13 36.51 -3.90
N PHE A 759 -38.01 36.15 -4.51
CA PHE A 759 -37.86 36.20 -5.98
C PHE A 759 -38.36 34.94 -6.69
N MET A 760 -38.44 33.79 -6.00
CA MET A 760 -38.97 32.54 -6.56
C MET A 760 -40.44 32.66 -6.98
N GLY A 761 -40.78 32.19 -8.18
CA GLY A 761 -42.16 32.12 -8.67
C GLY A 761 -43.05 31.14 -7.88
N GLU A 762 -44.36 31.25 -8.04
CA GLU A 762 -45.29 30.32 -7.37
C GLU A 762 -45.38 29.01 -8.14
N THR A 763 -44.88 27.91 -7.57
CA THR A 763 -44.98 26.56 -8.12
C THR A 763 -45.52 25.59 -7.07
N PRO A 764 -46.14 24.47 -7.45
CA PRO A 764 -46.58 23.43 -6.51
C PRO A 764 -45.45 22.91 -5.61
N GLU A 765 -44.20 22.99 -6.06
CA GLU A 765 -43.00 22.50 -5.37
C GLU A 765 -42.33 23.54 -4.47
N ARG A 766 -42.80 24.80 -4.46
CA ARG A 766 -42.17 25.92 -3.73
C ARG A 766 -41.81 25.58 -2.27
N GLU A 767 -42.78 25.07 -1.51
CA GLU A 767 -42.57 24.72 -0.09
C GLU A 767 -41.49 23.64 0.09
N SER A 768 -41.39 22.71 -0.86
CA SER A 768 -40.36 21.67 -0.87
C SER A 768 -38.98 22.28 -1.13
N PHE A 769 -38.87 23.22 -2.08
CA PHE A 769 -37.63 23.93 -2.35
C PHE A 769 -37.18 24.78 -1.15
N LEU A 770 -38.08 25.53 -0.52
CA LEU A 770 -37.77 26.29 0.68
C LEU A 770 -37.36 25.40 1.85
N ALA A 771 -38.03 24.27 2.06
CA ALA A 771 -37.65 23.31 3.09
C ALA A 771 -36.24 22.74 2.85
N SER A 772 -35.95 22.34 1.61
CA SER A 772 -34.63 21.81 1.22
C SER A 772 -33.54 22.88 1.37
N PHE A 773 -33.83 24.12 0.99
CA PHE A 773 -32.90 25.24 1.12
C PHE A 773 -32.61 25.58 2.58
N ARG A 774 -33.62 25.57 3.46
CA ARG A 774 -33.42 25.69 4.92
C ARG A 774 -32.50 24.60 5.46
N GLN A 775 -32.71 23.34 5.06
CA GLN A 775 -31.85 22.23 5.49
C GLN A 775 -30.41 22.41 5.00
N ALA A 776 -30.22 22.89 3.77
CA ALA A 776 -28.89 23.18 3.23
C ALA A 776 -28.20 24.33 4.00
N LEU A 777 -28.92 25.41 4.34
CA LEU A 777 -28.40 26.50 5.16
C LEU A 777 -28.00 26.03 6.57
N VAL A 778 -28.83 25.18 7.18
CA VAL A 778 -28.49 24.51 8.45
C VAL A 778 -27.18 23.75 8.28
N ALA A 779 -27.06 22.91 7.25
CA ALA A 779 -25.89 22.07 7.01
C ALA A 779 -24.60 22.89 6.82
N TRP A 780 -24.64 23.98 6.05
CA TRP A 780 -23.49 24.86 5.80
C TRP A 780 -23.06 25.64 7.04
N LEU A 781 -24.00 26.20 7.80
CA LEU A 781 -23.71 26.91 9.05
C LEU A 781 -23.17 25.97 10.14
N CYS A 782 -23.57 24.70 10.09
CA CYS A 782 -23.28 23.70 11.10
C CYS A 782 -22.09 22.79 10.73
N ALA A 783 -21.65 22.72 9.47
CA ALA A 783 -20.82 21.61 8.98
C ALA A 783 -21.42 20.25 9.41
N ALA A 784 -22.66 20.02 8.99
CA ALA A 784 -23.43 18.82 9.33
C ALA A 784 -24.17 18.26 8.09
N PRO A 785 -23.61 17.27 7.37
CA PRO A 785 -22.33 16.58 7.61
C PRO A 785 -21.10 17.50 7.46
N ILE A 786 -19.93 17.07 7.96
CA ILE A 786 -18.73 17.92 8.04
C ILE A 786 -18.40 18.59 6.70
N LEU A 787 -18.46 17.86 5.59
CA LEU A 787 -18.15 18.37 4.26
C LEU A 787 -19.33 19.04 3.52
N ALA A 788 -20.42 19.39 4.22
CA ALA A 788 -21.58 20.03 3.60
C ALA A 788 -21.24 21.38 2.96
N GLY A 789 -20.40 22.19 3.62
CA GLY A 789 -19.98 23.49 3.13
C GLY A 789 -19.00 24.19 4.07
N PRO A 790 -18.30 25.24 3.60
CA PRO A 790 -17.15 25.79 4.29
C PRO A 790 -17.44 26.92 5.28
N TRP A 791 -18.68 27.42 5.40
CA TRP A 791 -18.98 28.57 6.27
C TRP A 791 -18.57 28.37 7.74
N ALA A 792 -18.65 27.14 8.24
CA ALA A 792 -18.27 26.82 9.61
C ALA A 792 -16.75 26.91 9.88
N SER A 793 -15.91 26.93 8.85
CA SER A 793 -14.45 27.03 8.94
C SER A 793 -13.89 28.35 8.41
N LEU A 794 -14.74 29.26 7.95
CA LEU A 794 -14.33 30.50 7.33
C LEU A 794 -14.82 31.69 8.15
N ASP A 795 -13.95 32.67 8.32
CA ASP A 795 -14.39 33.97 8.78
C ASP A 795 -15.20 34.66 7.68
N PHE A 796 -16.32 35.26 8.06
CA PHE A 796 -17.15 36.03 7.13
C PHE A 796 -16.36 37.23 6.56
N PRO A 797 -16.62 37.66 5.31
CA PRO A 797 -15.94 38.81 4.72
C PRO A 797 -15.83 40.04 5.63
N GLY A 798 -14.62 40.59 5.74
CA GLY A 798 -14.33 41.77 6.57
C GLY A 798 -14.24 41.54 8.09
N ASN A 799 -14.57 40.34 8.58
CA ASN A 799 -14.40 40.00 9.99
C ASN A 799 -12.93 39.76 10.36
N LYS A 800 -12.61 40.03 11.63
CA LYS A 800 -11.31 39.64 12.21
C LYS A 800 -11.23 38.12 12.34
N PRO A 801 -10.05 37.51 12.17
CA PRO A 801 -9.87 36.08 12.35
C PRO A 801 -10.38 35.59 13.71
N ARG A 802 -11.28 34.59 13.72
CA ARG A 802 -11.81 33.97 14.95
C ARG A 802 -11.36 32.52 15.13
N HIS A 803 -10.84 31.95 14.05
CA HIS A 803 -10.40 30.57 13.96
C HIS A 803 -9.00 30.36 14.53
N PHE A 804 -8.75 29.19 15.11
CA PHE A 804 -7.43 28.82 15.63
C PHE A 804 -6.53 28.33 14.50
N ALA A 805 -5.27 28.78 14.50
CA ALA A 805 -4.30 28.34 13.50
C ALA A 805 -4.02 26.83 13.64
N PRO A 806 -4.11 26.05 12.55
CA PRO A 806 -3.68 24.64 12.55
C PRO A 806 -2.19 24.48 12.92
N LEU A 807 -1.83 23.32 13.48
CA LEU A 807 -0.46 23.03 13.94
C LEU A 807 0.50 22.60 12.81
N HIS A 808 0.04 22.59 11.57
CA HIS A 808 0.78 22.14 10.39
C HIS A 808 0.57 23.10 9.21
N ILE A 809 1.47 23.04 8.23
CA ILE A 809 1.55 24.02 7.13
C ILE A 809 0.54 23.82 5.99
N ASP A 810 -0.28 22.76 6.03
CA ASP A 810 -1.32 22.53 5.02
C ASP A 810 -2.55 23.41 5.27
N THR A 811 -2.44 24.69 4.93
CA THR A 811 -3.52 25.66 4.94
C THR A 811 -3.57 26.41 3.61
N LEU A 812 -4.69 27.05 3.32
CA LEU A 812 -4.72 27.97 2.17
C LEU A 812 -3.79 29.15 2.46
N PRO A 813 -3.07 29.66 1.44
CA PRO A 813 -2.27 30.86 1.61
C PRO A 813 -3.16 32.01 2.06
N GLY A 814 -2.73 32.69 3.11
CA GLY A 814 -3.32 33.94 3.54
C GLY A 814 -3.15 35.03 2.49
N ASP A 815 -3.89 36.13 2.67
CA ASP A 815 -3.80 37.29 1.79
C ASP A 815 -2.91 38.40 2.39
N GLN A 816 -2.87 39.58 1.75
CA GLN A 816 -2.10 40.73 2.23
C GLN A 816 -2.47 41.18 3.67
N ARG A 817 -3.63 40.77 4.20
CA ARG A 817 -4.17 41.19 5.50
C ARG A 817 -4.10 40.10 6.57
N THR A 818 -3.85 38.86 6.19
CA THR A 818 -3.90 37.68 7.07
C THR A 818 -2.63 36.86 6.90
N LEU A 819 -1.70 36.95 7.86
CA LEU A 819 -0.57 36.04 7.92
C LEU A 819 -1.06 34.71 8.49
N HIS A 820 -1.11 33.68 7.64
CA HIS A 820 -1.32 32.29 8.04
C HIS A 820 0.01 31.57 8.26
#